data_AF-A0A174JM84-F1
#
_entry.id   AF-A0A174JM84-F1
#
_cell.length_a   1.000
_cell.length_b   1.000
_cell.length_c   1.000
_cell.angle_alpha   90.00
_cell.angle_beta   90.00
_cell.angle_gamma   90.00
#
_symmetry.space_group_name_H-M   'P 1'
#
loop_
_entity.id
_entity.type
_entity.pdbx_description
1 polymer ?
#
loop_
_entity_poly.entity_id
_entity_poly.type
_entity_poly.pdbx_seq_one_letter_code
_entity_poly.pdbx_strand_id
1 'polypeptide(L)'
;MRKWTYLVATLLMAGTTATFTGCIDTDEPEGIVDLRGAKSELIKAQAAVKLVEVEWQKAQVAYQELVNKSKELDNQYKEYDVQMHALDVKLKELEVERAQAATEQVKAEAEAKIAEANRDKAYWENKMAEEAEIFKAAMLNYQTQTAQAQEAYDNAMKLIEAGKLLLSDGEKAIIDKAQQRLYVASASLNQYYDALKTAQDNYYDALVNPDLPTLASLQAELKLAQIAVEKAEILLDEKNNMLALAEDFDAAAWDDKILDLKKKKSEYESEKSKADVEIATIKTSADYKAAEQKVAEKIKARKAAKEAYDKAVADSTTQVNTQLDIAAYKSEPINEGLKTLFSSSNDFTSLDGYTVSTGVFDYQAVQYTQTEYNADLKIEDVTARTSQASLTLMKVNAWIDALGKYSVDENGVEWNKLTLAEKEKAAKDAKEKFEKDKANWEISAKAVKGTATTVPTTDLKKVTDAYNSSYAAVESAVKAYNSAWDAVYQAAYDAAVEKEKASVLEKTYRDNMITALSPTSKAAWEALTPAEQTTSKLEAILDDTVKQAKAKADANATLAEWLKLDQTVADLAAKGEAAGNQALADDKDKKVEKAKAALVEAAGNAATAVAKVAPAISTYSALAANPYGQILANTVSVEDMTGKDAFYKEEEKDGKKTGHMQALRSDISADEFTKLSATKLDRNTAEDALEYTSDATFGTVIPGEDRLVEVTEAMVRAYIKQNNSAVLTDFGTLGAMMAANDDVQTCKDMIAAADLIKPLKAQMEGVLADLNAEINTNTALMDPFIAKADETRIALKTAKEEVKKAQEEQDALTAEAEANSKKFAELIQDYDGLISVVQDQIDGINGGVVTGTVVTVESVLNYWKNEVATQEKSVEEAKQKVTAAEKSIELFNKGEYKEAYVIEQKKLALETSQEAYDVAKAIYDTALAQVKAVLETLSK
;
A
#
# COMPACT_ATOMS: atom_id res chain seq x y z
N MET A 1 43.62 -24.02 6.00
CA MET A 1 44.80 -23.13 6.19
C MET A 1 44.49 -22.24 7.39
N ARG A 2 45.24 -22.11 8.49
CA ARG A 2 46.48 -22.66 9.04
C ARG A 2 46.16 -23.24 10.43
N LYS A 3 46.65 -24.45 10.73
CA LYS A 3 46.59 -25.07 12.08
C LYS A 3 47.78 -24.56 12.90
N TRP A 4 47.57 -24.11 14.12
CA TRP A 4 48.63 -23.86 15.11
C TRP A 4 48.43 -24.82 16.28
N THR A 5 49.36 -25.76 16.38
CA THR A 5 49.52 -26.75 17.44
C THR A 5 50.50 -26.16 18.45
N TYR A 6 50.09 -25.91 19.69
CA TYR A 6 51.05 -25.60 20.76
C TYR A 6 51.35 -26.87 21.56
N LEU A 7 52.57 -27.34 21.34
CA LEU A 7 53.24 -28.43 22.04
C LEU A 7 53.80 -27.88 23.36
N VAL A 8 53.55 -28.62 24.44
CA VAL A 8 54.23 -28.52 25.73
C VAL A 8 55.73 -28.70 25.52
N ALA A 9 56.55 -27.73 25.95
CA ALA A 9 58.00 -27.81 25.87
C ALA A 9 58.66 -27.40 27.20
N THR A 10 59.18 -28.43 27.87
CA THR A 10 60.52 -28.51 28.49
C THR A 10 60.94 -27.52 29.56
N LEU A 11 61.14 -28.03 30.78
CA LEU A 11 62.23 -27.57 31.65
C LEU A 11 62.73 -28.69 32.58
N LEU A 12 63.54 -29.59 32.02
CA LEU A 12 64.54 -30.36 32.78
C LEU A 12 65.52 -30.98 31.79
N MET A 13 66.78 -30.52 31.81
CA MET A 13 68.01 -31.34 31.90
C MET A 13 69.25 -30.54 31.50
N ALA A 14 70.17 -30.49 32.46
CA ALA A 14 71.63 -30.60 32.35
C ALA A 14 72.38 -29.78 31.27
N GLY A 15 73.17 -28.83 31.75
CA GLY A 15 74.30 -28.23 31.04
C GLY A 15 75.42 -27.92 32.02
N THR A 16 76.51 -28.65 31.89
CA THR A 16 77.71 -28.72 32.72
C THR A 16 78.51 -27.42 32.86
N THR A 17 79.26 -27.39 33.96
CA THR A 17 80.26 -26.42 34.42
C THR A 17 81.35 -26.04 33.39
N ALA A 18 81.80 -24.79 33.49
CA ALA A 18 83.21 -24.41 33.31
C ALA A 18 83.63 -23.58 34.53
N THR A 19 84.46 -24.18 35.39
CA THR A 19 85.06 -23.58 36.57
C THR A 19 86.27 -22.72 36.18
N PHE A 20 86.30 -21.47 36.63
CA PHE A 20 87.54 -20.78 36.96
C PHE A 20 87.75 -20.92 38.47
N THR A 21 88.90 -21.49 38.82
CA THR A 21 89.37 -21.73 40.19
C THR A 21 89.75 -20.44 40.90
N GLY A 22 89.33 -20.32 42.17
CA GLY A 22 89.82 -19.31 43.10
C GLY A 22 89.22 -19.53 44.49
N CYS A 23 89.98 -20.22 45.34
CA CYS A 23 89.62 -20.66 46.68
C CYS A 23 89.12 -19.54 47.60
N ILE A 24 87.95 -19.75 48.22
CA ILE A 24 87.66 -19.42 49.63
C ILE A 24 86.72 -20.52 50.13
N ASP A 25 87.23 -21.42 50.99
CA ASP A 25 86.38 -22.24 51.87
C ASP A 25 85.56 -21.30 52.74
N THR A 26 84.27 -21.22 52.45
CA THR A 26 83.27 -20.84 53.43
C THR A 26 82.31 -22.01 53.45
N ASP A 27 82.61 -23.00 54.27
CA ASP A 27 81.62 -23.99 54.69
C ASP A 27 80.43 -23.21 55.23
N GLU A 28 79.40 -23.14 54.40
CA GLU A 28 78.13 -22.54 54.75
C GLU A 28 77.57 -23.38 55.90
N PRO A 29 77.30 -22.81 57.09
CA PRO A 29 76.79 -23.58 58.21
C PRO A 29 75.51 -24.31 57.78
N GLU A 30 75.34 -25.57 58.19
CA GLU A 30 74.24 -26.46 57.76
C GLU A 30 72.86 -25.77 57.80
N GLY A 31 72.63 -24.87 58.77
CA GLY A 31 71.40 -24.07 58.86
C GLY A 31 71.11 -23.11 57.69
N ILE A 32 72.12 -22.63 56.93
CA ILE A 32 71.91 -21.74 55.76
C ILE A 32 71.49 -22.53 54.52
N VAL A 33 71.97 -23.78 54.37
CA VAL A 33 71.56 -24.69 53.29
C VAL A 33 70.10 -25.10 53.47
N ASP A 34 69.71 -25.43 54.71
CA ASP A 34 68.32 -25.74 55.08
C ASP A 34 67.39 -24.53 54.86
N LEU A 35 67.83 -23.31 55.20
CA LEU A 35 67.06 -22.07 54.96
C LEU A 35 66.87 -21.76 53.46
N ARG A 36 67.88 -22.02 52.61
CA ARG A 36 67.70 -21.91 51.14
C ARG A 36 66.75 -22.98 50.60
N GLY A 37 66.81 -24.19 51.13
CA GLY A 37 65.87 -25.27 50.81
C GLY A 37 64.44 -24.89 51.17
N ALA A 38 64.22 -24.41 52.39
CA ALA A 38 62.93 -23.92 52.90
C ALA A 38 62.36 -22.80 52.02
N LYS A 39 63.20 -21.81 51.70
CA LYS A 39 62.81 -20.66 50.85
C LYS A 39 62.47 -21.09 49.41
N SER A 40 63.20 -22.06 48.85
CA SER A 40 62.93 -22.62 47.51
C SER A 40 61.57 -23.34 47.48
N GLU A 41 61.26 -24.17 48.47
CA GLU A 41 59.96 -24.85 48.54
C GLU A 41 58.80 -23.87 48.80
N LEU A 42 59.01 -22.82 49.61
CA LEU A 42 58.02 -21.74 49.83
C LEU A 42 57.70 -20.95 48.55
N ILE A 43 58.71 -20.68 47.71
CA ILE A 43 58.52 -20.01 46.41
C ILE A 43 57.73 -20.91 45.44
N LYS A 44 57.96 -22.23 45.45
CA LYS A 44 57.17 -23.19 44.65
C LYS A 44 55.72 -23.23 45.12
N ALA A 45 55.48 -23.24 46.43
CA ALA A 45 54.15 -23.16 47.01
C ALA A 45 53.43 -21.87 46.62
N GLN A 46 54.12 -20.72 46.65
CA GLN A 46 53.57 -19.43 46.21
C GLN A 46 53.20 -19.43 44.72
N ALA A 47 54.02 -20.05 43.87
CA ALA A 47 53.72 -20.17 42.44
C ALA A 47 52.48 -21.06 42.19
N ALA A 48 52.33 -22.15 42.95
CA ALA A 48 51.18 -23.03 42.85
C ALA A 48 49.88 -22.34 43.32
N VAL A 49 49.92 -21.57 44.40
CA VAL A 49 48.76 -20.78 44.87
C VAL A 49 48.32 -19.72 43.84
N LYS A 50 49.26 -19.12 43.10
CA LYS A 50 48.91 -18.23 41.97
C LYS A 50 48.27 -18.97 40.80
N LEU A 51 48.68 -20.21 40.54
CA LEU A 51 48.07 -21.04 39.49
C LEU A 51 46.62 -21.40 39.84
N VAL A 52 46.33 -21.72 41.11
CA VAL A 52 44.97 -21.95 41.61
C VAL A 52 44.05 -20.77 41.31
N GLU A 53 44.50 -19.54 41.61
CA GLU A 53 43.73 -18.32 41.32
C GLU A 53 43.42 -18.17 39.83
N VAL A 54 44.40 -18.43 38.95
CA VAL A 54 44.23 -18.29 37.51
C VAL A 54 43.24 -19.32 36.95
N GLU A 55 43.33 -20.59 37.35
CA GLU A 55 42.42 -21.62 36.87
C GLU A 55 40.99 -21.43 37.42
N TRP A 56 40.84 -20.96 38.67
CA TRP A 56 39.53 -20.59 39.23
C TRP A 56 38.89 -19.39 38.52
N GLN A 57 39.68 -18.38 38.12
CA GLN A 57 39.18 -17.27 37.31
C GLN A 57 38.70 -17.73 35.93
N LYS A 58 39.38 -18.69 35.30
CA LYS A 58 38.94 -19.27 34.02
C LYS A 58 37.62 -20.02 34.17
N ALA A 59 37.52 -20.89 35.19
CA ALA A 59 36.28 -21.59 35.50
C ALA A 59 35.11 -20.61 35.74
N GLN A 60 35.38 -19.48 36.39
CA GLN A 60 34.41 -18.40 36.60
C GLN A 60 33.96 -17.71 35.29
N VAL A 61 34.87 -17.45 34.36
CA VAL A 61 34.52 -16.84 33.07
C VAL A 61 33.67 -17.81 32.23
N ALA A 62 34.08 -19.07 32.15
CA ALA A 62 33.34 -20.11 31.44
C ALA A 62 31.93 -20.29 32.03
N TYR A 63 31.78 -20.14 33.34
CA TYR A 63 30.50 -20.15 34.02
C TYR A 63 29.59 -18.98 33.60
N GLN A 64 30.12 -17.76 33.60
CA GLN A 64 29.34 -16.58 33.23
C GLN A 64 28.87 -16.65 31.77
N GLU A 65 29.70 -17.19 30.88
CA GLU A 65 29.33 -17.47 29.48
C GLU A 65 28.17 -18.47 29.39
N LEU A 66 28.19 -19.52 30.21
CA LEU A 66 27.11 -20.51 30.28
C LEU A 66 25.80 -19.92 30.80
N VAL A 67 25.83 -19.09 31.84
CA VAL A 67 24.65 -18.36 32.37
C VAL A 67 24.05 -17.45 31.31
N ASN A 68 24.90 -16.72 30.58
CA ASN A 68 24.44 -15.85 29.49
C ASN A 68 23.82 -16.66 28.36
N LYS A 69 24.40 -17.82 28.02
CA LYS A 69 23.87 -18.72 26.99
C LYS A 69 22.53 -19.33 27.39
N SER A 70 22.33 -19.66 28.67
CA SER A 70 21.04 -20.11 29.21
C SER A 70 19.96 -19.03 29.06
N LYS A 71 20.27 -17.76 29.38
CA LYS A 71 19.33 -16.64 29.21
C LYS A 71 18.99 -16.37 27.75
N GLU A 72 19.97 -16.48 26.86
CA GLU A 72 19.77 -16.35 25.42
C GLU A 72 18.80 -17.44 24.91
N LEU A 73 18.99 -18.68 25.37
CA LEU A 73 18.15 -19.82 25.02
C LEU A 73 16.70 -19.66 25.53
N ASP A 74 16.48 -19.19 26.77
CA ASP A 74 15.13 -18.93 27.31
C ASP A 74 14.37 -17.88 26.48
N ASN A 75 15.06 -16.82 26.05
CA ASN A 75 14.45 -15.80 25.19
C ASN A 75 14.14 -16.36 23.79
N GLN A 76 15.07 -17.14 23.21
CA GLN A 76 14.89 -17.78 21.91
C GLN A 76 13.74 -18.80 21.94
N TYR A 77 13.65 -19.62 22.99
CA TYR A 77 12.57 -20.60 23.16
C TYR A 77 11.20 -19.93 23.23
N LYS A 78 11.07 -18.82 23.96
CA LYS A 78 9.81 -18.04 24.00
C LYS A 78 9.44 -17.48 22.64
N GLU A 79 10.42 -17.03 21.87
CA GLU A 79 10.20 -16.52 20.53
C GLU A 79 9.77 -17.64 19.57
N TYR A 80 10.39 -18.82 19.67
CA TYR A 80 10.03 -19.99 18.86
C TYR A 80 8.67 -20.59 19.24
N ASP A 81 8.31 -20.61 20.52
CA ASP A 81 7.00 -21.06 20.99
C ASP A 81 5.87 -20.15 20.47
N VAL A 82 6.08 -18.83 20.52
CA VAL A 82 5.15 -17.85 19.92
C VAL A 82 5.04 -18.04 18.41
N GLN A 83 6.15 -18.28 17.70
CA GLN A 83 6.13 -18.53 16.25
C GLN A 83 5.47 -19.86 15.89
N MET A 84 5.69 -20.91 16.67
CA MET A 84 5.01 -22.19 16.51
C MET A 84 3.52 -22.09 16.76
N HIS A 85 3.09 -21.37 17.80
CA HIS A 85 1.68 -21.12 18.04
C HIS A 85 1.03 -20.29 16.94
N ALA A 86 1.72 -19.28 16.41
CA ALA A 86 1.25 -18.51 15.26
C ALA A 86 1.09 -19.38 14.01
N LEU A 87 2.03 -20.30 13.75
CA LEU A 87 1.94 -21.27 12.67
C LEU A 87 0.78 -22.25 12.86
N ASP A 88 0.52 -22.72 14.08
CA ASP A 88 -0.62 -23.59 14.39
C ASP A 88 -1.98 -22.89 14.20
N VAL A 89 -2.07 -21.60 14.53
CA VAL A 89 -3.25 -20.79 14.26
C VAL A 89 -3.43 -20.60 12.76
N LYS A 90 -2.36 -20.24 12.05
CA LYS A 90 -2.37 -20.05 10.59
C LYS A 90 -2.71 -21.33 9.83
N LEU A 91 -2.24 -22.49 10.29
CA LEU A 91 -2.62 -23.80 9.77
C LEU A 91 -4.13 -24.04 9.85
N LYS A 92 -4.74 -23.75 11.01
CA LYS A 92 -6.19 -23.87 11.20
C LYS A 92 -6.97 -22.88 10.33
N GLU A 93 -6.48 -21.65 10.17
CA GLU A 93 -7.10 -20.65 9.29
C GLU A 93 -7.05 -21.10 7.83
N LEU A 94 -5.91 -21.60 7.36
CA LEU A 94 -5.73 -22.10 6.00
C LEU A 94 -6.56 -23.37 5.73
N GLU A 95 -6.72 -24.26 6.71
CA GLU A 95 -7.62 -25.42 6.62
C GLU A 95 -9.09 -24.98 6.46
N VAL A 96 -9.49 -23.90 7.13
CA VAL A 96 -10.82 -23.31 6.98
C VAL A 96 -10.98 -22.64 5.60
N GLU A 97 -9.97 -21.90 5.13
CA GLU A 97 -9.95 -21.27 3.80
C GLU A 97 -10.05 -22.33 2.69
N ARG A 98 -9.32 -23.44 2.81
CA ARG A 98 -9.44 -24.61 1.92
C ARG A 98 -10.86 -25.17 1.90
N ALA A 99 -11.51 -25.27 3.06
CA ALA A 99 -12.87 -25.80 3.19
C ALA A 99 -13.95 -24.85 2.63
N GLN A 100 -13.65 -23.54 2.54
CA GLN A 100 -14.55 -22.51 2.06
C GLN A 100 -14.33 -22.11 0.59
N ALA A 101 -13.25 -22.60 -0.04
CA ALA A 101 -12.90 -22.29 -1.41
C ALA A 101 -14.00 -22.71 -2.41
N ALA A 102 -14.49 -21.76 -3.21
CA ALA A 102 -15.54 -21.96 -4.20
C ALA A 102 -15.01 -22.44 -5.57
N THR A 103 -13.71 -22.34 -5.79
CA THR A 103 -13.02 -22.74 -7.03
C THR A 103 -11.84 -23.66 -6.71
N GLU A 104 -11.52 -24.58 -7.60
CA GLU A 104 -10.40 -25.51 -7.41
C GLU A 104 -9.03 -24.80 -7.40
N GLN A 105 -8.91 -23.62 -8.02
CA GLN A 105 -7.69 -22.79 -7.93
C GLN A 105 -7.42 -22.33 -6.49
N VAL A 106 -8.40 -21.74 -5.81
CA VAL A 106 -8.23 -21.22 -4.43
C VAL A 106 -8.00 -22.38 -3.45
N LYS A 107 -8.56 -23.54 -3.74
CA LYS A 107 -8.35 -24.75 -2.95
C LYS A 107 -6.93 -25.31 -3.10
N ALA A 108 -6.40 -25.35 -4.32
CA ALA A 108 -5.01 -25.74 -4.59
C ALA A 108 -4.00 -24.74 -3.97
N GLU A 109 -4.28 -23.44 -4.03
CA GLU A 109 -3.47 -22.41 -3.36
C GLU A 109 -3.49 -22.55 -1.83
N ALA A 110 -4.64 -22.85 -1.23
CA ALA A 110 -4.75 -23.12 0.20
C ALA A 110 -4.01 -24.41 0.61
N GLU A 111 -4.10 -25.48 -0.19
CA GLU A 111 -3.36 -26.74 0.06
C GLU A 111 -1.84 -26.56 -0.01
N ALA A 112 -1.34 -25.76 -0.96
CA ALA A 112 0.08 -25.42 -1.04
C ALA A 112 0.56 -24.64 0.20
N LYS A 113 -0.23 -23.65 0.66
CA LYS A 113 0.07 -22.87 1.88
C LYS A 113 0.03 -23.73 3.16
N ILE A 114 -0.86 -24.71 3.24
CA ILE A 114 -0.91 -25.68 4.35
C ILE A 114 0.36 -26.55 4.38
N ALA A 115 0.76 -27.08 3.22
CA ALA A 115 1.97 -27.90 3.11
C ALA A 115 3.24 -27.09 3.47
N GLU A 116 3.29 -25.81 3.12
CA GLU A 116 4.36 -24.89 3.49
C GLU A 116 4.40 -24.60 5.00
N ALA A 117 3.27 -24.27 5.62
CA ALA A 117 3.20 -24.00 7.05
C ALA A 117 3.65 -25.22 7.89
N ASN A 118 3.37 -26.44 7.43
CA ASN A 118 3.87 -27.68 8.05
C ASN A 118 5.40 -27.83 7.93
N ARG A 119 6.02 -27.36 6.84
CA ARG A 119 7.48 -27.39 6.68
C ARG A 119 8.18 -26.33 7.52
N ASP A 120 7.64 -25.12 7.60
CA ASP A 120 8.18 -24.05 8.44
C ASP A 120 8.14 -24.46 9.92
N LYS A 121 7.09 -25.16 10.34
CA LYS A 121 7.01 -25.77 11.67
C LYS A 121 8.17 -26.75 11.93
N ALA A 122 8.46 -27.65 10.99
CA ALA A 122 9.59 -28.57 11.10
C ALA A 122 10.96 -27.88 11.09
N TYR A 123 11.11 -26.74 10.39
CA TYR A 123 12.34 -25.94 10.41
C TYR A 123 12.61 -25.34 11.80
N TRP A 124 11.60 -24.73 12.42
CA TRP A 124 11.74 -24.14 13.76
C TRP A 124 12.04 -25.20 14.82
N GLU A 125 11.46 -26.39 14.71
CA GLU A 125 11.77 -27.54 15.58
C GLU A 125 13.23 -28.03 15.42
N ASN A 126 13.82 -27.95 14.21
CA ASN A 126 15.22 -28.32 14.00
C ASN A 126 16.19 -27.27 14.55
N LYS A 127 15.87 -26.00 14.40
CA LYS A 127 16.68 -24.89 14.93
C LYS A 127 16.74 -24.95 16.46
N MET A 128 15.62 -25.31 17.09
CA MET A 128 15.53 -25.60 18.52
C MET A 128 16.46 -26.74 18.97
N ALA A 129 16.54 -27.82 18.19
CA ALA A 129 17.41 -28.94 18.50
C ALA A 129 18.91 -28.62 18.34
N GLU A 130 19.26 -27.76 17.37
CA GLU A 130 20.65 -27.29 17.15
C GLU A 130 21.13 -26.41 18.31
N GLU A 131 20.31 -25.46 18.75
CA GLU A 131 20.64 -24.57 19.86
C GLU A 131 20.82 -25.34 21.19
N ALA A 132 20.08 -26.43 21.39
CA ALA A 132 20.25 -27.34 22.53
C ALA A 132 21.61 -28.07 22.52
N GLU A 133 22.14 -28.47 21.36
CA GLU A 133 23.48 -29.09 21.27
C GLU A 133 24.61 -28.05 21.47
N ILE A 134 24.40 -26.78 21.07
CA ILE A 134 25.34 -25.67 21.36
C ILE A 134 25.46 -25.45 22.87
N PHE A 135 24.34 -25.49 23.61
CA PHE A 135 24.36 -25.37 25.07
C PHE A 135 25.09 -26.54 25.75
N LYS A 136 24.84 -27.78 25.29
CA LYS A 136 25.53 -28.98 25.79
C LYS A 136 27.05 -28.92 25.60
N ALA A 137 27.52 -28.36 24.48
CA ALA A 137 28.94 -28.12 24.26
C ALA A 137 29.53 -27.09 25.24
N ALA A 138 28.79 -26.02 25.55
CA ALA A 138 29.19 -25.03 26.56
C ALA A 138 29.26 -25.65 27.97
N MET A 139 28.32 -26.53 28.33
CA MET A 139 28.33 -27.27 29.60
C MET A 139 29.57 -28.16 29.75
N LEU A 140 29.98 -28.86 28.69
CA LEU A 140 31.18 -29.71 28.70
C LEU A 140 32.47 -28.88 28.88
N ASN A 141 32.54 -27.70 28.26
CA ASN A 141 33.67 -26.78 28.41
C ASN A 141 33.81 -26.32 29.87
N TYR A 142 32.70 -25.95 30.51
CA TYR A 142 32.68 -25.58 31.92
C TYR A 142 33.15 -26.72 32.84
N GLN A 143 32.61 -27.93 32.66
CA GLN A 143 33.03 -29.12 33.44
C GLN A 143 34.55 -29.37 33.35
N THR A 144 35.13 -29.13 32.17
CA THR A 144 36.57 -29.30 31.94
C THR A 144 37.40 -28.28 32.72
N GLN A 145 36.99 -27.01 32.74
CA GLN A 145 37.74 -25.95 33.45
C GLN A 145 37.66 -26.09 34.97
N THR A 146 36.53 -26.56 35.51
CA THR A 146 36.40 -26.84 36.94
C THR A 146 37.31 -27.99 37.38
N ALA A 147 37.40 -29.07 36.59
CA ALA A 147 38.32 -30.16 36.88
C ALA A 147 39.79 -29.69 36.92
N GLN A 148 40.16 -28.75 36.04
CA GLN A 148 41.49 -28.13 36.02
C GLN A 148 41.76 -27.25 37.25
N ALA A 149 40.76 -26.49 37.72
CA ALA A 149 40.87 -25.69 38.93
C ALA A 149 41.04 -26.56 40.20
N GLN A 150 40.32 -27.68 40.29
CA GLN A 150 40.44 -28.63 41.39
C GLN A 150 41.82 -29.32 41.41
N GLU A 151 42.32 -29.75 40.25
CA GLU A 151 43.66 -30.34 40.14
C GLU A 151 44.75 -29.33 40.53
N ALA A 152 44.63 -28.07 40.12
CA ALA A 152 45.55 -27.02 40.51
C ALA A 152 45.55 -26.79 42.03
N TYR A 153 44.38 -26.84 42.67
CA TYR A 153 44.21 -26.71 44.11
C TYR A 153 44.90 -27.85 44.88
N ASP A 154 44.65 -29.09 44.49
CA ASP A 154 45.28 -30.27 45.11
C ASP A 154 46.81 -30.24 44.99
N ASN A 155 47.31 -29.76 43.84
CA ASN A 155 48.74 -29.58 43.61
C ASN A 155 49.34 -28.47 44.49
N ALA A 156 48.62 -27.35 44.69
CA ALA A 156 49.05 -26.29 45.60
C ALA A 156 49.12 -26.76 47.05
N MET A 157 48.12 -27.54 47.52
CA MET A 157 48.11 -28.07 48.88
C MET A 157 49.29 -29.02 49.15
N LYS A 158 49.63 -29.90 48.20
CA LYS A 158 50.81 -30.78 48.29
C LYS A 158 52.12 -29.99 48.39
N LEU A 159 52.24 -28.89 47.64
CA LEU A 159 53.45 -28.06 47.65
C LEU A 159 53.57 -27.23 48.93
N ILE A 160 52.46 -26.75 49.50
CA ILE A 160 52.47 -26.10 50.81
C ILE A 160 52.86 -27.11 51.90
N GLU A 161 52.34 -28.34 51.87
CA GLU A 161 52.75 -29.41 52.81
C GLU A 161 54.23 -29.77 52.70
N ALA A 162 54.77 -29.85 51.48
CA ALA A 162 56.20 -30.06 51.26
C ALA A 162 57.03 -28.90 51.86
N GLY A 163 56.54 -27.66 51.74
CA GLY A 163 57.18 -26.48 52.33
C GLY A 163 57.23 -26.46 53.86
N LYS A 164 56.27 -27.11 54.54
CA LYS A 164 56.22 -27.17 56.02
C LYS A 164 57.35 -27.96 56.65
N LEU A 165 57.90 -28.96 55.96
CA LEU A 165 58.91 -29.87 56.51
C LEU A 165 60.17 -29.14 56.98
N LEU A 166 60.42 -27.92 56.48
CA LEU A 166 61.62 -27.13 56.74
C LEU A 166 61.34 -25.86 57.59
N LEU A 167 60.14 -25.72 58.17
CA LEU A 167 59.72 -24.55 58.97
C LEU A 167 59.76 -24.80 60.49
N SER A 168 59.85 -23.73 61.29
CA SER A 168 59.72 -23.81 62.75
C SER A 168 58.29 -24.13 63.20
N ASP A 169 58.13 -24.62 64.42
CA ASP A 169 56.81 -25.04 64.93
C ASP A 169 55.79 -23.87 65.02
N GLY A 170 56.27 -22.65 65.28
CA GLY A 170 55.43 -21.44 65.26
C GLY A 170 55.00 -21.02 63.85
N GLU A 171 55.89 -21.15 62.85
CA GLU A 171 55.58 -20.83 61.45
C GLU A 171 54.68 -21.89 60.81
N LYS A 172 54.87 -23.16 61.17
CA LYS A 172 53.97 -24.26 60.84
C LYS A 172 52.56 -23.97 61.33
N ALA A 173 52.40 -23.58 62.60
CA ALA A 173 51.09 -23.27 63.17
C ALA A 173 50.36 -22.11 62.44
N ILE A 174 51.10 -21.11 61.95
CA ILE A 174 50.53 -19.98 61.18
C ILE A 174 50.08 -20.44 59.78
N ILE A 175 50.89 -21.25 59.09
CA ILE A 175 50.51 -21.83 57.79
C ILE A 175 49.34 -22.81 57.95
N ASP A 176 49.36 -23.66 58.98
CA ASP A 176 48.31 -24.65 59.27
C ASP A 176 46.96 -23.97 59.43
N LYS A 177 46.91 -22.86 60.19
CA LYS A 177 45.66 -22.10 60.40
C LYS A 177 45.15 -21.44 59.12
N ALA A 178 46.04 -20.87 58.30
CA ALA A 178 45.65 -20.26 57.04
C ALA A 178 45.19 -21.32 56.00
N GLN A 179 45.85 -22.47 55.96
CA GLN A 179 45.46 -23.60 55.12
C GLN A 179 44.15 -24.23 55.57
N GLN A 180 43.92 -24.38 56.88
CA GLN A 180 42.67 -24.94 57.37
C GLN A 180 41.48 -24.04 57.01
N ARG A 181 41.64 -22.72 57.10
CA ARG A 181 40.63 -21.75 56.63
C ARG A 181 40.41 -21.83 55.13
N LEU A 182 41.48 -21.92 54.32
CA LEU A 182 41.37 -22.08 52.88
C LEU A 182 40.73 -23.42 52.51
N TYR A 183 41.04 -24.49 53.25
CA TYR A 183 40.48 -25.83 53.06
C TYR A 183 38.98 -25.83 53.34
N VAL A 184 38.55 -25.31 54.49
CA VAL A 184 37.12 -25.19 54.84
C VAL A 184 36.38 -24.30 53.83
N ALA A 185 36.94 -23.14 53.48
CA ALA A 185 36.34 -22.25 52.50
C ALA A 185 36.26 -22.87 51.09
N SER A 186 37.26 -23.67 50.69
CA SER A 186 37.24 -24.41 49.42
C SER A 186 36.19 -25.53 49.40
N ALA A 187 36.03 -26.24 50.52
CA ALA A 187 35.04 -27.30 50.66
C ALA A 187 33.62 -26.74 50.61
N SER A 188 33.36 -25.64 51.33
CA SER A 188 32.09 -24.93 51.27
C SER A 188 31.83 -24.35 49.88
N LEU A 189 32.82 -23.71 49.24
CA LEU A 189 32.67 -23.20 47.87
C LEU A 189 32.29 -24.31 46.89
N ASN A 190 32.96 -25.45 46.96
CA ASN A 190 32.66 -26.62 46.11
C ASN A 190 31.26 -27.18 46.37
N GLN A 191 30.80 -27.21 47.63
CA GLN A 191 29.45 -27.66 47.98
C GLN A 191 28.36 -26.74 47.40
N TYR A 192 28.49 -25.43 47.58
CA TYR A 192 27.52 -24.46 47.02
C TYR A 192 27.60 -24.40 45.49
N TYR A 193 28.78 -24.60 44.94
CA TYR A 193 29.00 -24.77 43.52
C TYR A 193 28.25 -25.99 42.95
N ASP A 194 28.34 -27.16 43.59
CA ASP A 194 27.63 -28.36 43.15
C ASP A 194 26.11 -28.17 43.22
N ALA A 195 25.62 -27.51 44.27
CA ALA A 195 24.21 -27.16 44.41
C ALA A 195 23.73 -26.18 43.33
N LEU A 196 24.55 -25.19 42.97
CA LEU A 196 24.29 -24.24 41.89
C LEU A 196 24.27 -24.93 40.52
N LYS A 197 25.23 -25.81 40.26
CA LYS A 197 25.28 -26.63 39.05
C LYS A 197 24.03 -27.50 38.91
N THR A 198 23.62 -28.19 39.97
CA THR A 198 22.38 -28.99 39.96
C THR A 198 21.14 -28.12 39.70
N ALA A 199 21.06 -26.93 40.28
CA ALA A 199 19.94 -26.01 40.04
C ALA A 199 19.91 -25.52 38.58
N GLN A 200 21.07 -25.30 37.96
CA GLN A 200 21.19 -24.94 36.54
C GLN A 200 20.78 -26.07 35.61
N ASP A 201 21.27 -27.29 35.85
CA ASP A 201 20.92 -28.48 35.07
C ASP A 201 19.39 -28.67 35.11
N ASN A 202 18.79 -28.56 36.30
CA ASN A 202 17.34 -28.67 36.47
C ASN A 202 16.54 -27.54 35.80
N TYR A 203 17.04 -26.30 35.78
CA TYR A 203 16.39 -25.19 35.08
C TYR A 203 16.49 -25.34 33.57
N TYR A 204 17.65 -25.78 33.06
CA TYR A 204 17.86 -26.05 31.65
C TYR A 204 17.01 -27.22 31.14
N ASP A 205 16.94 -28.32 31.88
CA ASP A 205 16.09 -29.46 31.55
C ASP A 205 14.61 -29.05 31.50
N ALA A 206 14.18 -28.18 32.42
CA ALA A 206 12.84 -27.61 32.41
C ALA A 206 12.58 -26.66 31.23
N LEU A 207 13.61 -25.97 30.71
CA LEU A 207 13.48 -25.09 29.54
C LEU A 207 13.47 -25.86 28.21
N VAL A 208 14.29 -26.90 28.08
CA VAL A 208 14.50 -27.60 26.81
C VAL A 208 13.54 -28.76 26.60
N ASN A 209 13.01 -29.33 27.69
CA ASN A 209 11.99 -30.36 27.61
C ASN A 209 11.06 -30.25 28.84
N PRO A 210 10.05 -29.35 28.78
CA PRO A 210 9.17 -29.05 29.90
C PRO A 210 8.17 -30.19 30.20
N ASP A 211 8.61 -31.45 30.23
CA ASP A 211 7.74 -32.54 30.64
C ASP A 211 7.46 -32.41 32.15
N LEU A 212 6.18 -32.45 32.50
CA LEU A 212 5.71 -32.42 33.87
C LEU A 212 6.39 -33.56 34.68
N PRO A 213 6.98 -33.27 35.85
CA PRO A 213 7.61 -34.26 36.71
C PRO A 213 6.61 -35.33 37.14
N THR A 214 7.06 -36.57 37.31
CA THR A 214 6.20 -37.61 37.88
C THR A 214 5.89 -37.34 39.35
N LEU A 215 4.79 -37.93 39.84
CA LEU A 215 4.45 -37.90 41.27
C LEU A 215 5.60 -38.42 42.14
N ALA A 216 6.32 -39.46 41.68
CA ALA A 216 7.46 -40.04 42.39
C ALA A 216 8.61 -39.03 42.52
N SER A 217 8.92 -38.30 41.45
CA SER A 217 9.90 -37.20 41.45
C SER A 217 9.50 -36.09 42.43
N LEU A 218 8.24 -35.64 42.39
CA LEU A 218 7.76 -34.59 43.30
C LEU A 218 7.79 -35.05 44.78
N GLN A 219 7.52 -36.31 45.04
CA GLN A 219 7.63 -36.91 46.38
C GLN A 219 9.08 -37.01 46.86
N ALA A 220 10.03 -37.29 45.96
CA ALA A 220 11.46 -37.27 46.27
C ALA A 220 11.94 -35.84 46.60
N GLU A 221 11.51 -34.83 45.83
CA GLU A 221 11.81 -33.42 46.11
C GLU A 221 11.26 -32.96 47.47
N LEU A 222 10.03 -33.36 47.81
CA LEU A 222 9.44 -33.08 49.13
C LEU A 222 10.27 -33.70 50.25
N LYS A 223 10.69 -34.96 50.12
CA LYS A 223 11.53 -35.63 51.13
C LYS A 223 12.88 -34.91 51.32
N LEU A 224 13.52 -34.48 50.23
CA LEU A 224 14.77 -33.70 50.30
C LEU A 224 14.57 -32.37 51.03
N ALA A 225 13.46 -31.66 50.76
CA ALA A 225 13.14 -30.42 51.45
C ALA A 225 12.90 -30.65 52.95
N GLN A 226 12.20 -31.73 53.32
CA GLN A 226 11.96 -32.10 54.73
C GLN A 226 13.25 -32.42 55.47
N ILE A 227 14.16 -33.15 54.83
CA ILE A 227 15.50 -33.46 55.35
C ILE A 227 16.33 -32.18 55.59
N ALA A 228 16.23 -31.19 54.69
CA ALA A 228 16.91 -29.91 54.85
C ALA A 228 16.40 -29.13 56.07
N VAL A 229 15.09 -29.17 56.35
CA VAL A 229 14.51 -28.59 57.57
C VAL A 229 15.06 -29.29 58.81
N GLU A 230 15.02 -30.62 58.83
CA GLU A 230 15.50 -31.40 59.97
C GLU A 230 16.97 -31.12 60.28
N LYS A 231 17.83 -31.04 59.25
CA LYS A 231 19.23 -30.66 59.39
C LYS A 231 19.39 -29.25 59.97
N ALA A 232 18.65 -28.28 59.42
CA ALA A 232 18.75 -26.89 59.85
C ALA A 232 18.30 -26.71 61.30
N GLU A 233 17.29 -27.45 61.74
CA GLU A 233 16.79 -27.47 63.12
C GLU A 233 17.80 -28.12 64.08
N ILE A 234 18.40 -29.26 63.71
CA ILE A 234 19.48 -29.90 64.49
C ILE A 234 20.63 -28.90 64.74
N LEU A 235 21.04 -28.15 63.72
CA LEU A 235 22.10 -27.15 63.85
C LEU A 235 21.69 -25.95 64.68
N LEU A 236 20.42 -25.52 64.58
CA LEU A 236 19.90 -24.43 65.40
C LEU A 236 19.91 -24.80 66.88
N ASP A 237 19.46 -26.01 67.23
CA ASP A 237 19.50 -26.53 68.60
C ASP A 237 20.93 -26.60 69.15
N GLU A 238 21.88 -26.98 68.31
CA GLU A 238 23.29 -27.06 68.70
C GLU A 238 23.89 -25.66 68.90
N LYS A 239 23.62 -24.71 67.99
CA LYS A 239 24.04 -23.30 68.11
C LYS A 239 23.41 -22.60 69.31
N ASN A 240 22.15 -22.91 69.63
CA ASN A 240 21.49 -22.41 70.84
C ASN A 240 22.14 -22.94 72.12
N ASN A 241 22.57 -24.21 72.14
CA ASN A 241 23.38 -24.74 73.23
C ASN A 241 24.71 -23.99 73.37
N MET A 242 25.38 -23.65 72.24
CA MET A 242 26.62 -22.87 72.28
C MET A 242 26.40 -21.45 72.80
N LEU A 243 25.28 -20.82 72.40
CA LEU A 243 24.90 -19.50 72.91
C LEU A 243 24.67 -19.54 74.43
N ALA A 244 23.94 -20.54 74.93
CA ALA A 244 23.72 -20.71 76.37
C ALA A 244 25.04 -20.94 77.14
N LEU A 245 25.96 -21.73 76.58
CA LEU A 245 27.30 -21.92 77.13
C LEU A 245 28.16 -20.66 77.10
N ALA A 246 27.94 -19.76 76.14
CA ALA A 246 28.62 -18.47 76.05
C ALA A 246 28.07 -17.41 77.02
N GLU A 247 26.80 -17.52 77.41
CA GLU A 247 26.15 -16.62 78.38
C GLU A 247 26.65 -16.86 79.82
N ASP A 248 26.98 -18.10 80.18
CA ASP A 248 27.54 -18.50 81.47
C ASP A 248 28.86 -19.26 81.27
N PHE A 249 29.92 -18.52 80.94
CA PHE A 249 31.20 -19.10 80.52
C PHE A 249 31.89 -19.89 81.64
N ASP A 250 31.97 -21.21 81.47
CA ASP A 250 32.73 -22.16 82.28
C ASP A 250 33.61 -23.06 81.39
N ALA A 251 34.93 -22.97 81.54
CA ALA A 251 35.89 -23.71 80.70
C ALA A 251 35.68 -25.23 80.75
N ALA A 252 35.29 -25.80 81.90
CA ALA A 252 35.04 -27.23 82.02
C ALA A 252 33.79 -27.66 81.22
N ALA A 253 32.73 -26.85 81.25
CA ALA A 253 31.51 -27.09 80.47
C ALA A 253 31.76 -27.02 78.95
N TRP A 254 32.68 -26.17 78.51
CA TRP A 254 33.09 -26.06 77.11
C TRP A 254 33.93 -27.26 76.63
N ASP A 255 34.85 -27.76 77.45
CA ASP A 255 35.63 -28.98 77.15
C ASP A 255 34.73 -30.22 77.06
N ASP A 256 33.78 -30.37 77.99
CA ASP A 256 32.76 -31.42 77.97
C ASP A 256 31.90 -31.33 76.70
N LYS A 257 31.61 -30.11 76.24
CA LYS A 257 30.83 -29.91 75.02
C LYS A 257 31.56 -30.34 73.75
N ILE A 258 32.87 -30.13 73.66
CA ILE A 258 33.67 -30.64 72.53
C ILE A 258 33.62 -32.19 72.47
N LEU A 259 33.64 -32.87 73.63
CA LEU A 259 33.50 -34.32 73.69
C LEU A 259 32.11 -34.78 73.22
N ASP A 260 31.05 -34.08 73.63
CA ASP A 260 29.67 -34.33 73.17
C ASP A 260 29.54 -34.15 71.65
N LEU A 261 30.06 -33.04 71.09
CA LEU A 261 30.07 -32.79 69.64
C LEU A 261 30.82 -33.87 68.87
N LYS A 262 32.02 -34.28 69.35
CA LYS A 262 32.81 -35.38 68.73
C LYS A 262 32.05 -36.70 68.75
N LYS A 263 31.32 -36.98 69.82
CA LYS A 263 30.48 -38.17 69.93
C LYS A 263 29.33 -38.14 68.93
N LYS A 264 28.56 -37.05 68.86
CA LYS A 264 27.47 -36.88 67.89
C LYS A 264 27.96 -36.98 66.44
N LYS A 265 29.12 -36.39 66.13
CA LYS A 265 29.76 -36.54 64.82
C LYS A 265 30.00 -38.01 64.47
N SER A 266 30.56 -38.79 65.40
CA SER A 266 30.80 -40.23 65.18
C SER A 266 29.51 -41.03 65.02
N GLU A 267 28.44 -40.65 65.73
CA GLU A 267 27.11 -41.23 65.52
C GLU A 267 26.60 -40.95 64.10
N TYR A 268 26.76 -39.73 63.58
CA TYR A 268 26.40 -39.40 62.19
C TYR A 268 27.28 -40.11 61.15
N GLU A 269 28.58 -40.32 61.40
CA GLU A 269 29.46 -41.14 60.54
C GLU A 269 28.94 -42.59 60.42
N SER A 270 28.43 -43.14 61.52
CA SER A 270 27.79 -44.46 61.55
C SER A 270 26.47 -44.48 60.76
N GLU A 271 25.60 -43.49 60.95
CA GLU A 271 24.33 -43.39 60.22
C GLU A 271 24.53 -43.17 58.72
N LYS A 272 25.51 -42.35 58.32
CA LYS A 272 25.92 -42.22 56.92
C LYS A 272 26.35 -43.56 56.35
N SER A 273 27.19 -44.30 57.07
CA SER A 273 27.67 -45.62 56.62
C SER A 273 26.52 -46.61 56.44
N LYS A 274 25.49 -46.57 57.30
CA LYS A 274 24.27 -47.37 57.14
C LYS A 274 23.50 -46.98 55.87
N ALA A 275 23.31 -45.67 55.64
CA ALA A 275 22.65 -45.18 54.43
C ALA A 275 23.42 -45.57 53.15
N ASP A 276 24.75 -45.47 53.15
CA ASP A 276 25.59 -45.89 52.02
C ASP A 276 25.48 -47.40 51.73
N VAL A 277 25.41 -48.23 52.77
CA VAL A 277 25.18 -49.68 52.64
C VAL A 277 23.77 -49.96 52.11
N GLU A 278 22.76 -49.20 52.52
CA GLU A 278 21.40 -49.31 52.03
C GLU A 278 21.32 -48.95 50.53
N ILE A 279 21.96 -47.87 50.09
CA ILE A 279 22.09 -47.50 48.66
C ILE A 279 22.72 -48.65 47.88
N ALA A 280 23.84 -49.19 48.37
CA ALA A 280 24.52 -50.31 47.70
C ALA A 280 23.62 -51.55 47.62
N THR A 281 22.86 -51.83 48.67
CA THR A 281 21.91 -52.95 48.74
C THR A 281 20.79 -52.76 47.71
N ILE A 282 20.16 -51.58 47.67
CA ILE A 282 19.11 -51.24 46.70
C ILE A 282 19.64 -51.35 45.26
N LYS A 283 20.84 -50.84 44.96
CA LYS A 283 21.45 -50.93 43.62
C LYS A 283 21.74 -52.37 43.16
N THR A 284 21.85 -53.31 44.10
CA THR A 284 21.97 -54.75 43.81
C THR A 284 20.64 -55.51 43.82
N SER A 285 19.54 -54.86 44.23
CA SER A 285 18.21 -55.47 44.26
C SER A 285 17.70 -55.83 42.86
N ALA A 286 16.79 -56.79 42.81
CA ALA A 286 16.13 -57.19 41.57
C ALA A 286 15.35 -56.03 40.93
N ASP A 287 14.69 -55.21 41.75
CA ASP A 287 13.85 -54.10 41.30
C ASP A 287 14.69 -53.00 40.63
N TYR A 288 15.83 -52.62 41.24
CA TYR A 288 16.74 -51.64 40.64
C TYR A 288 17.38 -52.16 39.35
N LYS A 289 17.78 -53.44 39.31
CA LYS A 289 18.33 -54.07 38.10
C LYS A 289 17.30 -54.15 36.96
N ALA A 290 16.02 -54.37 37.29
CA ALA A 290 14.94 -54.31 36.32
C ALA A 290 14.70 -52.89 35.79
N ALA A 291 14.73 -51.88 36.66
CA ALA A 291 14.64 -50.47 36.26
C ALA A 291 15.83 -50.05 35.36
N GLU A 292 17.06 -50.45 35.71
CA GLU A 292 18.27 -50.20 34.91
C GLU A 292 18.17 -50.81 33.50
N GLN A 293 17.68 -52.05 33.39
CA GLN A 293 17.42 -52.68 32.10
C GLN A 293 16.35 -51.94 31.30
N LYS A 294 15.25 -51.53 31.95
CA LYS A 294 14.17 -50.75 31.32
C LYS A 294 14.69 -49.42 30.75
N VAL A 295 15.54 -48.70 31.50
CA VAL A 295 16.18 -47.47 31.01
C VAL A 295 17.03 -47.76 29.77
N ALA A 296 17.89 -48.79 29.82
CA ALA A 296 18.73 -49.17 28.69
C ALA A 296 17.92 -49.54 27.43
N GLU A 297 16.81 -50.26 27.60
CA GLU A 297 15.89 -50.59 26.51
C GLU A 297 15.24 -49.34 25.90
N LYS A 298 14.77 -48.41 26.74
CA LYS A 298 14.15 -47.16 26.26
C LYS A 298 15.16 -46.25 25.57
N ILE A 299 16.41 -46.16 26.05
CA ILE A 299 17.49 -45.41 25.37
C ILE A 299 17.76 -45.98 23.98
N LYS A 300 17.78 -47.31 23.85
CA LYS A 300 17.95 -47.97 22.55
C LYS A 300 16.78 -47.65 21.60
N ALA A 301 15.55 -47.65 22.10
CA ALA A 301 14.36 -47.25 21.33
C ALA A 301 14.43 -45.79 20.87
N ARG A 302 14.85 -44.86 21.75
CA ARG A 302 15.06 -43.44 21.42
C ARG A 302 16.10 -43.28 20.30
N LYS A 303 17.22 -44.00 20.37
CA LYS A 303 18.25 -43.95 19.33
C LYS A 303 17.70 -44.39 17.98
N ALA A 304 16.97 -45.50 17.95
CA ALA A 304 16.33 -45.99 16.72
C ALA A 304 15.30 -44.99 16.16
N ALA A 305 14.48 -44.37 17.02
CA ALA A 305 13.53 -43.34 16.62
C ALA A 305 14.22 -42.09 16.04
N LYS A 306 15.36 -41.68 16.62
CA LYS A 306 16.17 -40.57 16.09
C LYS A 306 16.75 -40.88 14.72
N GLU A 307 17.34 -42.05 14.54
CA GLU A 307 17.88 -42.48 13.24
C GLU A 307 16.79 -42.52 12.16
N ALA A 308 15.57 -42.96 12.51
CA ALA A 308 14.42 -42.96 11.61
C ALA A 308 13.97 -41.54 11.23
N TYR A 309 13.93 -40.61 12.20
CA TYR A 309 13.59 -39.21 11.95
C TYR A 309 14.63 -38.51 11.08
N ASP A 310 15.92 -38.62 11.43
CA ASP A 310 17.02 -38.00 10.67
C ASP A 310 17.00 -38.50 9.20
N LYS A 311 16.70 -39.78 8.98
CA LYS A 311 16.53 -40.34 7.65
C LYS A 311 15.30 -39.75 6.93
N ALA A 312 14.15 -39.66 7.58
CA ALA A 312 12.93 -39.13 6.98
C ALA A 312 13.10 -37.65 6.55
N VAL A 313 13.82 -36.86 7.34
CA VAL A 313 14.18 -35.47 7.01
C VAL A 313 15.10 -35.41 5.78
N ALA A 314 16.12 -36.26 5.73
CA ALA A 314 17.04 -36.33 4.59
C ALA A 314 16.33 -36.77 3.30
N ASP A 315 15.44 -37.76 3.39
CA ASP A 315 14.62 -38.22 2.26
C ASP A 315 13.70 -37.09 1.77
N SER A 316 13.03 -36.37 2.68
CA SER A 316 12.17 -35.22 2.34
C SER A 316 12.96 -34.08 1.66
N THR A 317 14.13 -33.74 2.19
CA THR A 317 15.02 -32.71 1.62
C THR A 317 15.50 -33.09 0.22
N THR A 318 15.81 -34.38 0.01
CA THR A 318 16.18 -34.89 -1.31
C THR A 318 15.01 -34.75 -2.27
N GLN A 319 13.81 -35.15 -1.84
CA GLN A 319 12.63 -35.20 -2.68
C GLN A 319 12.18 -33.81 -3.16
N VAL A 320 12.20 -32.78 -2.32
CA VAL A 320 11.80 -31.41 -2.72
C VAL A 320 12.75 -30.76 -3.72
N ASN A 321 13.99 -31.25 -3.80
CA ASN A 321 15.00 -30.79 -4.75
C ASN A 321 15.10 -31.68 -6.01
N THR A 322 14.30 -32.74 -6.10
CA THR A 322 14.17 -33.54 -7.32
C THR A 322 13.53 -32.70 -8.41
N GLN A 323 14.01 -32.86 -9.65
CA GLN A 323 13.38 -32.22 -10.81
C GLN A 323 12.01 -32.84 -11.09
N LEU A 324 11.02 -31.97 -11.20
CA LEU A 324 9.65 -32.25 -11.55
C LEU A 324 9.43 -31.76 -12.98
N ASP A 325 8.80 -32.59 -13.80
CA ASP A 325 8.56 -32.30 -15.20
C ASP A 325 7.21 -31.61 -15.38
N ILE A 326 7.15 -30.66 -16.31
CA ILE A 326 5.92 -30.15 -16.91
C ILE A 326 5.96 -30.54 -18.38
N ALA A 327 4.95 -31.28 -18.82
CA ALA A 327 4.86 -31.75 -20.19
C ALA A 327 4.68 -30.58 -21.17
N ALA A 328 5.35 -30.64 -22.33
CA ALA A 328 5.17 -29.65 -23.38
C ALA A 328 3.71 -29.61 -23.88
N TYR A 329 3.22 -28.42 -24.19
CA TYR A 329 1.94 -28.24 -24.85
C TYR A 329 2.13 -27.63 -26.24
N LYS A 330 1.31 -28.08 -27.19
CA LYS A 330 1.23 -27.51 -28.53
C LYS A 330 -0.20 -27.62 -29.06
N SER A 331 -0.81 -26.49 -29.39
CA SER A 331 -2.14 -26.45 -30.00
C SER A 331 -2.09 -26.87 -31.49
N GLU A 332 -3.24 -27.27 -32.03
CA GLU A 332 -3.44 -27.25 -33.48
C GLU A 332 -3.40 -25.80 -34.00
N PRO A 333 -3.03 -25.57 -35.28
CA PRO A 333 -3.14 -24.27 -35.91
C PRO A 333 -4.57 -23.72 -35.83
N ILE A 334 -4.70 -22.46 -35.40
CA ILE A 334 -6.00 -21.77 -35.40
C ILE A 334 -6.51 -21.52 -36.83
N ASN A 335 -7.81 -21.25 -36.94
CA ASN A 335 -8.43 -20.91 -38.21
C ASN A 335 -7.73 -19.73 -38.92
N GLU A 336 -7.58 -19.78 -40.25
CA GLU A 336 -6.91 -18.74 -41.04
C GLU A 336 -7.52 -17.33 -40.86
N GLY A 337 -8.84 -17.23 -40.58
CA GLY A 337 -9.49 -15.97 -40.24
C GLY A 337 -8.98 -15.39 -38.92
N LEU A 338 -8.86 -16.22 -37.87
CA LEU A 338 -8.27 -15.81 -36.60
C LEU A 338 -6.79 -15.50 -36.73
N LYS A 339 -6.05 -16.29 -37.50
CA LYS A 339 -4.62 -16.05 -37.76
C LYS A 339 -4.40 -14.71 -38.45
N THR A 340 -5.24 -14.34 -39.41
CA THR A 340 -5.18 -13.03 -40.07
C THR A 340 -5.46 -11.91 -39.08
N LEU A 341 -6.52 -12.04 -38.28
CA LEU A 341 -6.89 -11.07 -37.24
C LEU A 341 -5.80 -10.89 -36.17
N PHE A 342 -5.19 -11.99 -35.73
CA PHE A 342 -4.15 -11.95 -34.70
C PHE A 342 -2.83 -11.41 -35.27
N SER A 343 -2.54 -11.64 -36.56
CA SER A 343 -1.34 -11.10 -37.22
C SER A 343 -1.35 -9.57 -37.35
N SER A 344 -2.53 -8.94 -37.33
CA SER A 344 -2.66 -7.47 -37.33
C SER A 344 -2.75 -6.87 -35.92
N SER A 345 -2.74 -7.69 -34.87
CA SER A 345 -2.84 -7.23 -33.47
C SER A 345 -1.51 -7.25 -32.74
N ASN A 346 -1.22 -6.15 -32.05
CA ASN A 346 -0.08 -6.08 -31.13
C ASN A 346 -0.26 -7.02 -29.92
N ASP A 347 -1.50 -7.35 -29.53
CA ASP A 347 -1.77 -8.24 -28.39
C ASP A 347 -1.28 -9.68 -28.64
N PHE A 348 -1.20 -10.12 -29.90
CA PHE A 348 -0.74 -11.46 -30.28
C PHE A 348 0.66 -11.47 -30.90
N THR A 349 1.05 -10.43 -31.64
CA THR A 349 2.38 -10.40 -32.29
C THR A 349 3.54 -10.30 -31.30
N SER A 350 3.30 -9.83 -30.07
CA SER A 350 4.27 -9.85 -28.97
C SER A 350 3.99 -10.92 -27.91
N LEU A 351 3.03 -11.81 -28.12
CA LEU A 351 2.59 -12.77 -27.12
C LEU A 351 3.56 -13.97 -27.06
N ASP A 352 4.20 -14.15 -25.92
CA ASP A 352 5.12 -15.28 -25.71
C ASP A 352 4.38 -16.62 -25.83
N GLY A 353 4.96 -17.57 -26.56
CA GLY A 353 4.35 -18.87 -26.85
C GLY A 353 3.23 -18.85 -27.89
N TYR A 354 3.04 -17.76 -28.64
CA TYR A 354 2.18 -17.74 -29.84
C TYR A 354 3.02 -17.49 -31.11
N THR A 355 2.94 -18.41 -32.07
CA THR A 355 3.64 -18.26 -33.35
C THR A 355 2.72 -17.70 -34.43
N VAL A 356 2.88 -16.41 -34.77
CA VAL A 356 2.05 -15.69 -35.75
C VAL A 356 1.96 -16.38 -37.11
N SER A 357 3.08 -16.89 -37.64
CA SER A 357 3.12 -17.50 -38.97
C SER A 357 2.32 -18.80 -39.09
N THR A 358 2.18 -19.54 -37.98
CA THR A 358 1.48 -20.83 -37.94
C THR A 358 0.17 -20.77 -37.18
N GLY A 359 -0.07 -19.73 -36.39
CA GLY A 359 -1.24 -19.60 -35.53
C GLY A 359 -1.29 -20.67 -34.43
N VAL A 360 -0.16 -21.01 -33.83
CA VAL A 360 -0.04 -22.09 -32.83
C VAL A 360 0.34 -21.50 -31.47
N PHE A 361 -0.31 -22.00 -30.41
CA PHE A 361 0.08 -21.74 -29.01
C PHE A 361 0.91 -22.91 -28.49
N ASP A 362 2.09 -22.64 -27.94
CA ASP A 362 2.98 -23.66 -27.43
C ASP A 362 3.87 -23.20 -26.26
N TYR A 363 4.18 -24.15 -25.39
CA TYR A 363 5.26 -24.03 -24.42
C TYR A 363 6.06 -25.34 -24.39
N GLN A 364 7.37 -25.21 -24.20
CA GLN A 364 8.29 -26.34 -24.22
C GLN A 364 8.20 -27.13 -22.91
N ALA A 365 8.63 -28.38 -22.93
CA ALA A 365 8.79 -29.15 -21.70
C ALA A 365 9.82 -28.46 -20.82
N VAL A 366 9.47 -28.25 -19.55
CA VAL A 366 10.33 -27.59 -18.58
C VAL A 366 10.44 -28.43 -17.32
N GLN A 367 11.50 -28.17 -16.57
CA GLN A 367 11.74 -28.80 -15.29
C GLN A 367 11.83 -27.73 -14.21
N TYR A 368 11.34 -28.05 -13.03
CA TYR A 368 11.43 -27.20 -11.85
C TYR A 368 11.64 -28.06 -10.61
N THR A 369 12.12 -27.47 -9.53
CA THR A 369 12.11 -28.12 -8.22
C THR A 369 10.96 -27.60 -7.37
N GLN A 370 10.42 -28.43 -6.47
CA GLN A 370 9.39 -27.96 -5.52
C GLN A 370 9.91 -26.81 -4.65
N THR A 371 11.21 -26.81 -4.34
CA THR A 371 11.88 -25.72 -3.62
C THR A 371 11.74 -24.37 -4.35
N GLU A 372 12.04 -24.31 -5.65
CA GLU A 372 11.94 -23.08 -6.44
C GLU A 372 10.50 -22.62 -6.58
N TYR A 373 9.57 -23.54 -6.85
CA TYR A 373 8.15 -23.20 -6.98
C TYR A 373 7.55 -22.68 -5.68
N ASN A 374 7.87 -23.31 -4.54
CA ASN A 374 7.43 -22.81 -3.23
C ASN A 374 8.01 -21.44 -2.91
N ALA A 375 9.26 -21.15 -3.30
CA ALA A 375 9.85 -19.83 -3.10
C ALA A 375 9.10 -18.75 -3.89
N ASP A 376 8.68 -19.06 -5.12
CA ASP A 376 7.85 -18.17 -5.94
C ASP A 376 6.45 -17.92 -5.35
N LEU A 377 5.82 -18.93 -4.74
CA LEU A 377 4.49 -18.78 -4.13
C LEU A 377 4.48 -17.78 -2.97
N LYS A 378 5.64 -17.54 -2.33
CA LYS A 378 5.83 -16.49 -1.31
C LYS A 378 5.82 -15.07 -1.89
N ILE A 379 5.97 -14.92 -3.21
CA ILE A 379 6.00 -13.64 -3.91
C ILE A 379 4.56 -13.26 -4.28
N GLU A 380 4.07 -12.17 -3.69
CA GLU A 380 2.71 -11.65 -3.91
C GLU A 380 2.54 -11.11 -5.33
N ASP A 381 3.55 -10.41 -5.84
CA ASP A 381 3.58 -9.98 -7.24
C ASP A 381 3.90 -11.18 -8.15
N VAL A 382 2.86 -11.70 -8.81
CA VAL A 382 2.95 -12.83 -9.73
C VAL A 382 3.96 -12.57 -10.84
N THR A 383 4.17 -11.31 -11.25
CA THR A 383 5.09 -10.97 -12.35
C THR A 383 6.56 -11.08 -11.98
N ALA A 384 6.88 -11.11 -10.68
CA ALA A 384 8.25 -11.26 -10.16
C ALA A 384 8.65 -12.73 -9.91
N ARG A 385 7.75 -13.69 -10.18
CA ARG A 385 8.00 -15.13 -10.03
C ARG A 385 8.91 -15.65 -11.14
N THR A 386 9.78 -16.61 -10.81
CA THR A 386 10.91 -17.02 -11.66
C THR A 386 11.04 -18.53 -11.93
N SER A 387 10.39 -19.37 -11.14
CA SER A 387 10.33 -20.82 -11.38
C SER A 387 9.63 -21.13 -12.69
N GLN A 388 10.07 -22.21 -13.34
CA GLN A 388 9.50 -22.61 -14.64
C GLN A 388 8.01 -22.95 -14.54
N ALA A 389 7.54 -23.50 -13.42
CA ALA A 389 6.12 -23.73 -13.17
C ALA A 389 5.30 -22.43 -13.18
N SER A 390 5.73 -21.41 -12.42
CA SER A 390 5.06 -20.10 -12.39
C SER A 390 5.11 -19.40 -13.74
N LEU A 391 6.27 -19.40 -14.41
CA LEU A 391 6.42 -18.78 -15.74
C LEU A 391 5.51 -19.44 -16.79
N THR A 392 5.36 -20.77 -16.73
CA THR A 392 4.46 -21.50 -17.64
C THR A 392 2.99 -21.19 -17.35
N LEU A 393 2.59 -21.13 -16.07
CA LEU A 393 1.25 -20.69 -15.68
C LEU A 393 0.96 -19.25 -16.15
N MET A 394 1.90 -18.32 -15.97
CA MET A 394 1.76 -16.93 -16.43
C MET A 394 1.60 -16.86 -17.94
N LYS A 395 2.37 -17.67 -18.69
CA LYS A 395 2.28 -17.75 -20.15
C LYS A 395 0.89 -18.19 -20.62
N VAL A 396 0.36 -19.27 -20.05
CA VAL A 396 -0.98 -19.77 -20.41
C VAL A 396 -2.07 -18.76 -20.02
N ASN A 397 -1.95 -18.12 -18.86
CA ASN A 397 -2.88 -17.05 -18.46
C ASN A 397 -2.84 -15.86 -19.43
N ALA A 398 -1.65 -15.45 -19.87
CA ALA A 398 -1.52 -14.38 -20.87
C ALA A 398 -2.20 -14.74 -22.20
N TRP A 399 -2.21 -16.03 -22.59
CA TRP A 399 -2.97 -16.48 -23.76
C TRP A 399 -4.48 -16.32 -23.55
N ILE A 400 -4.99 -16.75 -22.39
CA ILE A 400 -6.40 -16.63 -22.04
C ILE A 400 -6.83 -15.16 -21.98
N ASP A 401 -6.00 -14.29 -21.42
CA ASP A 401 -6.25 -12.84 -21.33
C ASP A 401 -6.24 -12.19 -22.72
N ALA A 402 -5.25 -12.52 -23.57
CA ALA A 402 -5.19 -12.03 -24.94
C ALA A 402 -6.43 -12.47 -25.73
N LEU A 403 -6.84 -13.73 -25.62
CA LEU A 403 -8.10 -14.22 -26.21
C LEU A 403 -9.33 -13.54 -25.59
N GLY A 404 -9.27 -13.24 -24.29
CA GLY A 404 -10.30 -12.57 -23.51
C GLY A 404 -10.70 -11.21 -24.07
N LYS A 405 -9.73 -10.42 -24.54
CA LYS A 405 -9.94 -9.12 -25.20
C LYS A 405 -10.78 -9.20 -26.48
N TYR A 406 -10.76 -10.37 -27.13
CA TYR A 406 -11.51 -10.63 -28.36
C TYR A 406 -12.73 -11.53 -28.13
N SER A 407 -12.85 -12.14 -26.94
CA SER A 407 -14.03 -12.88 -26.54
C SER A 407 -15.11 -11.90 -26.09
N VAL A 408 -16.17 -11.81 -26.88
CA VAL A 408 -17.40 -11.16 -26.45
C VAL A 408 -18.36 -12.20 -25.89
N ASP A 409 -18.91 -11.94 -24.71
CA ASP A 409 -20.08 -12.68 -24.23
C ASP A 409 -21.30 -12.36 -25.13
N GLU A 410 -22.45 -13.01 -24.91
CA GLU A 410 -23.65 -12.74 -25.73
C GLU A 410 -24.04 -11.25 -25.73
N ASN A 411 -23.72 -10.52 -24.65
CA ASN A 411 -23.93 -9.07 -24.54
C ASN A 411 -22.88 -8.25 -25.33
N GLY A 412 -21.64 -8.71 -25.40
CA GLY A 412 -20.55 -8.09 -26.14
C GLY A 412 -20.72 -8.21 -27.65
N VAL A 413 -21.33 -9.29 -28.15
CA VAL A 413 -21.67 -9.41 -29.58
C VAL A 413 -22.71 -8.35 -29.96
N GLU A 414 -23.72 -8.15 -29.12
CA GLU A 414 -24.73 -7.09 -29.30
C GLU A 414 -24.12 -5.68 -29.16
N TRP A 415 -23.18 -5.48 -28.24
CA TRP A 415 -22.45 -4.21 -28.12
C TRP A 415 -21.51 -3.94 -29.30
N ASN A 416 -20.87 -4.96 -29.85
CA ASN A 416 -20.08 -4.87 -31.08
C ASN A 416 -20.97 -4.64 -32.31
N LYS A 417 -22.20 -5.16 -32.34
CA LYS A 417 -23.19 -4.80 -33.38
C LYS A 417 -23.63 -3.33 -33.26
N LEU A 418 -23.81 -2.82 -32.04
CA LEU A 418 -24.10 -1.41 -31.80
C LEU A 418 -22.93 -0.52 -32.24
N THR A 419 -21.71 -0.89 -31.85
CA THR A 419 -20.47 -0.22 -32.26
C THR A 419 -20.28 -0.29 -33.78
N LEU A 420 -20.59 -1.43 -34.41
CA LEU A 420 -20.57 -1.57 -35.87
C LEU A 420 -21.55 -0.59 -36.52
N ALA A 421 -22.77 -0.45 -36.00
CA ALA A 421 -23.74 0.51 -36.53
C ALA A 421 -23.26 1.96 -36.40
N GLU A 422 -22.59 2.31 -35.30
CA GLU A 422 -21.96 3.63 -35.12
C GLU A 422 -20.80 3.86 -36.09
N LYS A 423 -19.93 2.86 -36.28
CA LYS A 423 -18.81 2.91 -37.22
C LYS A 423 -19.26 2.93 -38.68
N GLU A 424 -20.31 2.18 -39.04
CA GLU A 424 -20.92 2.22 -40.37
C GLU A 424 -21.54 3.59 -40.66
N LYS A 425 -22.14 4.23 -39.65
CA LYS A 425 -22.60 5.62 -39.75
C LYS A 425 -21.42 6.58 -39.95
N ALA A 426 -20.35 6.46 -39.17
CA ALA A 426 -19.16 7.30 -39.31
C ALA A 426 -18.49 7.12 -40.69
N ALA A 427 -18.40 5.88 -41.21
CA ALA A 427 -17.88 5.59 -42.54
C ALA A 427 -18.76 6.18 -43.65
N LYS A 428 -20.08 6.14 -43.48
CA LYS A 428 -21.03 6.80 -44.39
C LYS A 428 -20.83 8.32 -44.39
N ASP A 429 -20.76 8.93 -43.21
CA ASP A 429 -20.55 10.38 -43.07
C ASP A 429 -19.20 10.83 -43.67
N ALA A 430 -18.14 10.04 -43.44
CA ALA A 430 -16.81 10.27 -44.03
C ALA A 430 -16.82 10.15 -45.56
N LYS A 431 -17.52 9.14 -46.10
CA LYS A 431 -17.71 8.97 -47.55
C LYS A 431 -18.48 10.13 -48.16
N GLU A 432 -19.59 10.55 -47.55
CA GLU A 432 -20.36 11.71 -48.03
C GLU A 432 -19.51 12.98 -48.04
N LYS A 433 -18.66 13.18 -47.03
CA LYS A 433 -17.70 14.30 -46.99
C LYS A 433 -16.66 14.20 -48.10
N PHE A 434 -16.07 13.02 -48.32
CA PHE A 434 -15.11 12.80 -49.40
C PHE A 434 -15.71 13.07 -50.78
N GLU A 435 -16.89 12.52 -51.08
CA GLU A 435 -17.57 12.75 -52.37
C GLU A 435 -17.88 14.24 -52.60
N LYS A 436 -18.27 14.96 -51.55
CA LYS A 436 -18.50 16.42 -51.61
C LYS A 436 -17.22 17.18 -51.90
N ASP A 437 -16.13 16.89 -51.19
CA ASP A 437 -14.86 17.58 -51.37
C ASP A 437 -14.22 17.21 -52.72
N LYS A 438 -14.36 15.95 -53.16
CA LYS A 438 -14.00 15.50 -54.51
C LYS A 438 -14.77 16.25 -55.60
N ALA A 439 -16.08 16.41 -55.45
CA ALA A 439 -16.87 17.18 -56.41
C ALA A 439 -16.41 18.66 -56.49
N ASN A 440 -16.03 19.27 -55.36
CA ASN A 440 -15.43 20.60 -55.33
C ASN A 440 -14.08 20.63 -56.05
N TRP A 441 -13.21 19.66 -55.80
CA TRP A 441 -11.94 19.50 -56.52
C TRP A 441 -12.14 19.35 -58.03
N GLU A 442 -13.12 18.55 -58.47
CA GLU A 442 -13.43 18.40 -59.89
C GLU A 442 -13.88 19.72 -60.54
N ILE A 443 -14.60 20.57 -59.80
CA ILE A 443 -14.99 21.91 -60.25
C ILE A 443 -13.75 22.80 -60.40
N SER A 444 -12.86 22.83 -59.41
CA SER A 444 -11.62 23.63 -59.46
C SER A 444 -10.66 23.13 -60.55
N ALA A 445 -10.54 21.81 -60.74
CA ALA A 445 -9.73 21.22 -61.79
C ALA A 445 -10.24 21.59 -63.20
N LYS A 446 -11.57 21.68 -63.39
CA LYS A 446 -12.17 22.20 -64.64
C LYS A 446 -11.86 23.68 -64.84
N ALA A 447 -11.86 24.48 -63.78
CA ALA A 447 -11.53 25.91 -63.84
C ALA A 447 -10.08 26.13 -64.31
N VAL A 448 -9.10 25.40 -63.77
CA VAL A 448 -7.70 25.45 -64.21
C VAL A 448 -7.54 25.00 -65.67
N LYS A 449 -8.33 24.01 -66.10
CA LYS A 449 -8.43 23.57 -67.51
C LYS A 449 -9.16 24.57 -68.43
N GLY A 450 -9.51 25.76 -67.91
CA GLY A 450 -10.17 26.82 -68.67
C GLY A 450 -11.64 26.58 -68.97
N THR A 451 -12.28 25.61 -68.32
CA THR A 451 -13.69 25.27 -68.53
C THR A 451 -14.51 25.78 -67.35
N ALA A 452 -15.22 26.90 -67.55
CA ALA A 452 -16.01 27.52 -66.50
C ALA A 452 -17.23 26.66 -66.13
N THR A 453 -17.35 26.31 -64.85
CA THR A 453 -18.61 25.74 -64.31
C THR A 453 -19.50 26.88 -63.82
N THR A 454 -20.80 26.84 -64.11
CA THR A 454 -21.73 27.89 -63.68
C THR A 454 -21.80 27.98 -62.15
N VAL A 455 -21.54 29.16 -61.58
CA VAL A 455 -21.65 29.41 -60.14
C VAL A 455 -23.13 29.55 -59.74
N PRO A 456 -23.63 28.74 -58.78
CA PRO A 456 -25.04 28.79 -58.35
C PRO A 456 -25.42 30.15 -57.76
N THR A 457 -26.45 30.79 -58.33
CA THR A 457 -26.94 32.12 -57.90
C THR A 457 -28.10 32.07 -56.91
N THR A 458 -28.55 30.88 -56.53
CA THR A 458 -29.78 30.65 -55.77
C THR A 458 -29.87 31.47 -54.49
N ASP A 459 -28.82 31.47 -53.66
CA ASP A 459 -28.87 32.16 -52.37
C ASP A 459 -28.73 33.68 -52.53
N LEU A 460 -27.94 34.15 -53.51
CA LEU A 460 -27.90 35.57 -53.87
C LEU A 460 -29.28 36.05 -54.36
N LYS A 461 -29.96 35.26 -55.21
CA LYS A 461 -31.30 35.56 -55.74
C LYS A 461 -32.35 35.67 -54.64
N LYS A 462 -32.34 34.76 -53.66
CA LYS A 462 -33.26 34.82 -52.51
C LYS A 462 -33.16 36.16 -51.76
N VAL A 463 -31.94 36.64 -51.54
CA VAL A 463 -31.71 37.89 -50.80
C VAL A 463 -32.14 39.11 -51.62
N THR A 464 -31.85 39.14 -52.92
CA THR A 464 -32.31 40.24 -53.80
C THR A 464 -33.82 40.25 -53.97
N ASP A 465 -34.47 39.08 -54.05
CA ASP A 465 -35.94 38.98 -54.17
C ASP A 465 -36.65 39.46 -52.90
N ALA A 466 -36.07 39.17 -51.72
CA ALA A 466 -36.57 39.66 -50.45
C ALA A 466 -36.50 41.20 -50.36
N TYR A 467 -35.42 41.80 -50.89
CA TYR A 467 -35.31 43.25 -51.01
C TYR A 467 -36.39 43.82 -51.94
N ASN A 468 -36.50 43.31 -53.17
CA ASN A 468 -37.47 43.81 -54.16
C ASN A 468 -38.90 43.73 -53.64
N SER A 469 -39.25 42.63 -52.96
CA SER A 469 -40.56 42.45 -52.34
C SER A 469 -40.81 43.50 -51.24
N SER A 470 -39.79 43.81 -50.44
CA SER A 470 -39.88 44.81 -49.37
C SER A 470 -39.99 46.24 -49.94
N TYR A 471 -39.28 46.54 -51.02
CA TYR A 471 -39.38 47.84 -51.70
C TYR A 471 -40.77 48.05 -52.33
N ALA A 472 -41.33 47.04 -53.02
CA ALA A 472 -42.69 47.12 -53.56
C ALA A 472 -43.76 47.39 -52.48
N ALA A 473 -43.54 46.89 -51.26
CA ALA A 473 -44.39 47.21 -50.11
C ALA A 473 -44.30 48.69 -49.70
N VAL A 474 -43.12 49.32 -49.79
CA VAL A 474 -42.94 50.76 -49.58
C VAL A 474 -43.73 51.55 -50.62
N GLU A 475 -43.59 51.23 -51.92
CA GLU A 475 -44.33 51.93 -52.98
C GLU A 475 -45.84 51.84 -52.78
N SER A 476 -46.32 50.67 -52.36
CA SER A 476 -47.73 50.44 -52.05
C SER A 476 -48.18 51.24 -50.83
N ALA A 477 -47.36 51.30 -49.78
CA ALA A 477 -47.64 52.07 -48.57
C ALA A 477 -47.63 53.59 -48.83
N VAL A 478 -46.76 54.09 -49.71
CA VAL A 478 -46.76 55.49 -50.17
C VAL A 478 -48.09 55.82 -50.87
N LYS A 479 -48.53 54.98 -51.81
CA LYS A 479 -49.82 55.17 -52.51
C LYS A 479 -51.00 55.14 -51.53
N ALA A 480 -50.99 54.22 -50.56
CA ALA A 480 -52.03 54.11 -49.54
C ALA A 480 -52.06 55.34 -48.62
N TYR A 481 -50.89 55.86 -48.22
CA TYR A 481 -50.78 57.08 -47.43
C TYR A 481 -51.35 58.28 -48.19
N ASN A 482 -50.94 58.52 -49.44
CA ASN A 482 -51.45 59.64 -50.24
C ASN A 482 -52.97 59.55 -50.43
N SER A 483 -53.48 58.34 -50.68
CA SER A 483 -54.93 58.11 -50.81
C SER A 483 -55.69 58.40 -49.51
N ALA A 484 -55.14 58.00 -48.36
CA ALA A 484 -55.74 58.30 -47.06
C ALA A 484 -55.69 59.81 -46.75
N TRP A 485 -54.58 60.47 -47.08
CA TRP A 485 -54.41 61.91 -46.94
C TRP A 485 -55.46 62.68 -47.75
N ASP A 486 -55.64 62.30 -49.02
CA ASP A 486 -56.63 62.93 -49.90
C ASP A 486 -58.06 62.75 -49.39
N ALA A 487 -58.40 61.54 -48.93
CA ALA A 487 -59.75 61.22 -48.48
C ALA A 487 -60.14 61.92 -47.16
N VAL A 488 -59.19 62.21 -46.28
CA VAL A 488 -59.46 62.78 -44.95
C VAL A 488 -59.11 64.26 -44.91
N TYR A 489 -57.83 64.59 -45.11
CA TYR A 489 -57.34 65.95 -44.95
C TYR A 489 -57.76 66.82 -46.14
N GLN A 490 -57.41 66.41 -47.36
CA GLN A 490 -57.63 67.23 -48.55
C GLN A 490 -59.13 67.44 -48.81
N ALA A 491 -59.95 66.40 -48.68
CA ALA A 491 -61.40 66.51 -48.84
C ALA A 491 -62.04 67.49 -47.86
N ALA A 492 -61.63 67.48 -46.58
CA ALA A 492 -62.14 68.40 -45.56
C ALA A 492 -61.64 69.84 -45.80
N TYR A 493 -60.37 69.98 -46.17
CA TYR A 493 -59.77 71.24 -46.58
C TYR A 493 -60.58 71.87 -47.72
N ASP A 494 -60.77 71.14 -48.82
CA ASP A 494 -61.46 71.64 -50.02
C ASP A 494 -62.93 71.97 -49.72
N ALA A 495 -63.63 71.12 -48.96
CA ALA A 495 -65.02 71.36 -48.57
C ALA A 495 -65.18 72.64 -47.72
N ALA A 496 -64.24 72.90 -46.80
CA ALA A 496 -64.27 74.11 -45.97
C ALA A 496 -64.01 75.37 -46.80
N VAL A 497 -63.05 75.32 -47.72
CA VAL A 497 -62.77 76.42 -48.66
C VAL A 497 -63.99 76.72 -49.54
N GLU A 498 -64.63 75.70 -50.11
CA GLU A 498 -65.83 75.89 -50.94
C GLU A 498 -67.04 76.39 -50.14
N LYS A 499 -67.23 75.91 -48.90
CA LYS A 499 -68.27 76.42 -48.00
C LYS A 499 -68.08 77.90 -47.70
N GLU A 500 -66.85 78.33 -47.46
CA GLU A 500 -66.54 79.74 -47.21
C GLU A 500 -66.81 80.60 -48.44
N LYS A 501 -66.34 80.16 -49.63
CA LYS A 501 -66.63 80.84 -50.90
C LYS A 501 -68.15 80.98 -51.11
N ALA A 502 -68.91 79.91 -50.85
CA ALA A 502 -70.37 79.92 -50.95
C ALA A 502 -71.01 80.89 -49.93
N SER A 503 -70.50 80.96 -48.70
CA SER A 503 -71.01 81.87 -47.68
C SER A 503 -70.77 83.35 -48.03
N VAL A 504 -69.56 83.68 -48.50
CA VAL A 504 -69.23 85.03 -48.98
C VAL A 504 -70.12 85.40 -50.16
N LEU A 505 -70.32 84.46 -51.09
CA LEU A 505 -71.19 84.66 -52.24
C LEU A 505 -72.65 84.91 -51.82
N GLU A 506 -73.20 84.07 -50.93
CA GLU A 506 -74.59 84.19 -50.46
C GLU A 506 -74.81 85.50 -49.72
N LYS A 507 -73.90 85.87 -48.81
CA LYS A 507 -73.98 87.13 -48.07
C LYS A 507 -73.96 88.33 -49.02
N THR A 508 -73.02 88.35 -49.95
CA THR A 508 -72.89 89.44 -50.93
C THR A 508 -74.14 89.53 -51.82
N TYR A 509 -74.68 88.39 -52.24
CA TYR A 509 -75.91 88.33 -53.02
C TYR A 509 -77.10 88.93 -52.26
N ARG A 510 -77.30 88.55 -50.99
CA ARG A 510 -78.34 89.12 -50.12
C ARG A 510 -78.16 90.62 -49.92
N ASP A 511 -76.95 91.08 -49.64
CA ASP A 511 -76.65 92.51 -49.42
C ASP A 511 -76.97 93.34 -50.68
N ASN A 512 -76.62 92.82 -51.86
CA ASN A 512 -76.93 93.45 -53.15
C ASN A 512 -78.45 93.48 -53.41
N MET A 513 -79.17 92.40 -53.09
CA MET A 513 -80.62 92.34 -53.22
C MET A 513 -81.35 93.31 -52.28
N ILE A 514 -80.93 93.40 -51.01
CA ILE A 514 -81.48 94.36 -50.05
C ILE A 514 -81.31 95.80 -50.57
N THR A 515 -80.17 96.09 -51.20
CA THR A 515 -79.88 97.39 -51.79
C THR A 515 -80.80 97.71 -52.97
N ALA A 516 -81.23 96.69 -53.72
CA ALA A 516 -82.11 96.85 -54.88
C ALA A 516 -83.61 97.00 -54.53
N LEU A 517 -84.00 96.80 -53.26
CA LEU A 517 -85.38 96.93 -52.80
C LEU A 517 -85.90 98.38 -52.92
N SER A 518 -87.17 98.52 -53.30
CA SER A 518 -87.86 99.82 -53.19
C SER A 518 -88.01 100.23 -51.71
N PRO A 519 -88.18 101.51 -51.38
CA PRO A 519 -88.36 101.95 -49.99
C PRO A 519 -89.49 101.21 -49.25
N THR A 520 -90.62 100.96 -49.93
CA THR A 520 -91.76 100.21 -49.38
C THR A 520 -91.42 98.74 -49.15
N SER A 521 -90.77 98.09 -50.12
CA SER A 521 -90.35 96.68 -50.02
C SER A 521 -89.26 96.47 -48.97
N LYS A 522 -88.36 97.45 -48.81
CA LYS A 522 -87.31 97.44 -47.79
C LYS A 522 -87.88 97.55 -46.38
N ALA A 523 -88.83 98.46 -46.15
CA ALA A 523 -89.54 98.53 -44.88
C ALA A 523 -90.28 97.21 -44.56
N ALA A 524 -90.84 96.54 -45.56
CA ALA A 524 -91.46 95.22 -45.41
C ALA A 524 -90.44 94.12 -45.05
N TRP A 525 -89.25 94.14 -45.65
CA TRP A 525 -88.15 93.22 -45.30
C TRP A 525 -87.61 93.46 -43.88
N GLU A 526 -87.43 94.73 -43.50
CA GLU A 526 -86.91 95.12 -42.18
C GLU A 526 -87.91 94.85 -41.05
N ALA A 527 -89.21 94.84 -41.35
CA ALA A 527 -90.24 94.45 -40.38
C ALA A 527 -90.31 92.93 -40.11
N LEU A 528 -89.65 92.09 -40.93
CA LEU A 528 -89.55 90.65 -40.68
C LEU A 528 -88.64 90.37 -39.47
N THR A 529 -88.93 89.29 -38.74
CA THR A 529 -87.99 88.83 -37.72
C THR A 529 -86.70 88.32 -38.38
N PRO A 530 -85.54 88.35 -37.67
CA PRO A 530 -84.29 87.84 -38.23
C PRO A 530 -84.38 86.38 -38.73
N ALA A 531 -85.19 85.53 -38.07
CA ALA A 531 -85.40 84.14 -38.48
C ALA A 531 -86.18 84.03 -39.81
N GLU A 532 -86.97 85.04 -40.15
CA GLU A 532 -87.74 85.09 -41.39
C GLU A 532 -86.95 85.72 -42.55
N GLN A 533 -85.83 86.38 -42.28
CA GLN A 533 -84.97 87.02 -43.27
C GLN A 533 -84.12 86.01 -44.05
N THR A 534 -84.77 85.08 -44.76
CA THR A 534 -84.10 84.09 -45.63
C THR A 534 -83.91 84.61 -47.06
N THR A 535 -82.94 84.06 -47.83
CA THR A 535 -82.68 84.49 -49.22
C THR A 535 -83.95 84.36 -50.03
N SER A 536 -84.65 83.24 -49.89
CA SER A 536 -85.88 82.97 -50.62
C SER A 536 -87.00 83.97 -50.29
N LYS A 537 -87.09 84.44 -49.04
CA LYS A 537 -88.06 85.48 -48.66
C LYS A 537 -87.66 86.85 -49.20
N LEU A 538 -86.35 87.14 -49.24
CA LEU A 538 -85.82 88.36 -49.86
C LEU A 538 -86.09 88.36 -51.37
N GLU A 539 -85.94 87.22 -52.03
CA GLU A 539 -86.26 87.03 -53.44
C GLU A 539 -87.75 87.24 -53.69
N ALA A 540 -88.62 86.70 -52.84
CA ALA A 540 -90.06 86.92 -52.96
C ALA A 540 -90.48 88.39 -52.77
N ILE A 541 -89.79 89.15 -51.92
CA ILE A 541 -90.07 90.59 -51.72
C ILE A 541 -89.53 91.43 -52.87
N LEU A 542 -88.33 91.10 -53.37
CA LEU A 542 -87.77 91.68 -54.58
C LEU A 542 -88.32 90.92 -55.80
N ASP A 543 -89.63 91.01 -56.06
CA ASP A 543 -90.32 90.35 -57.18
C ASP A 543 -89.98 90.98 -58.56
N ASP A 544 -88.68 91.16 -58.82
CA ASP A 544 -88.07 91.64 -60.06
C ASP A 544 -86.90 90.70 -60.41
N THR A 545 -87.20 89.75 -61.28
CA THR A 545 -86.26 88.71 -61.71
C THR A 545 -85.01 89.26 -62.38
N VAL A 546 -85.06 90.44 -63.02
CA VAL A 546 -83.89 91.07 -63.65
C VAL A 546 -82.94 91.61 -62.58
N LYS A 547 -83.47 92.25 -61.54
CA LYS A 547 -82.67 92.76 -60.42
C LYS A 547 -82.07 91.63 -59.59
N GLN A 548 -82.80 90.54 -59.36
CA GLN A 548 -82.27 89.35 -58.71
C GLN A 548 -81.09 88.76 -59.52
N ALA A 549 -81.25 88.54 -60.83
CA ALA A 549 -80.20 88.00 -61.67
C ALA A 549 -78.95 88.90 -61.70
N LYS A 550 -79.14 90.22 -61.76
CA LYS A 550 -78.04 91.19 -61.67
C LYS A 550 -77.32 91.12 -60.32
N ALA A 551 -78.04 91.08 -59.21
CA ALA A 551 -77.45 90.96 -57.87
C ALA A 551 -76.58 89.69 -57.74
N LYS A 552 -77.00 88.58 -58.35
CA LYS A 552 -76.25 87.31 -58.36
C LYS A 552 -74.98 87.38 -59.22
N ALA A 553 -75.07 87.99 -60.40
CA ALA A 553 -73.92 88.19 -61.27
C ALA A 553 -72.87 89.13 -60.62
N ASP A 554 -73.32 90.22 -60.01
CA ASP A 554 -72.45 91.17 -59.30
C ASP A 554 -71.78 90.50 -58.08
N ALA A 555 -72.50 89.64 -57.34
CA ALA A 555 -71.90 88.87 -56.24
C ALA A 555 -70.83 87.88 -56.71
N ASN A 556 -71.03 87.20 -57.85
CA ASN A 556 -70.01 86.32 -58.44
C ASN A 556 -68.77 87.10 -58.90
N ALA A 557 -68.94 88.30 -59.46
CA ALA A 557 -67.83 89.17 -59.84
C ALA A 557 -67.03 89.62 -58.60
N THR A 558 -67.71 90.01 -57.52
CA THR A 558 -67.08 90.36 -56.24
C THR A 558 -66.30 89.19 -55.65
N LEU A 559 -66.83 87.96 -55.69
CA LEU A 559 -66.11 86.76 -55.24
C LEU A 559 -64.83 86.55 -56.07
N ALA A 560 -64.90 86.73 -57.40
CA ALA A 560 -63.75 86.57 -58.29
C ALA A 560 -62.65 87.64 -58.06
N GLU A 561 -63.01 88.87 -57.70
CA GLU A 561 -62.04 89.90 -57.28
C GLU A 561 -61.49 89.63 -55.88
N TRP A 562 -62.33 89.18 -54.94
CA TRP A 562 -61.94 88.81 -53.59
C TRP A 562 -60.87 87.71 -53.60
N LEU A 563 -61.03 86.70 -54.47
CA LEU A 563 -60.07 85.61 -54.66
C LEU A 563 -58.72 86.02 -55.28
N LYS A 564 -58.57 87.26 -55.77
CA LYS A 564 -57.28 87.77 -56.28
C LYS A 564 -56.42 88.44 -55.21
N LEU A 565 -56.97 88.69 -54.02
CA LEU A 565 -56.24 89.31 -52.92
C LEU A 565 -55.42 88.24 -52.18
N ASP A 566 -54.11 88.45 -52.03
CA ASP A 566 -53.23 87.49 -51.37
C ASP A 566 -53.68 87.16 -49.94
N GLN A 567 -54.14 88.17 -49.19
CA GLN A 567 -54.66 87.99 -47.84
C GLN A 567 -55.88 87.06 -47.82
N THR A 568 -56.77 87.16 -48.81
CA THR A 568 -57.93 86.27 -48.94
C THR A 568 -57.51 84.82 -49.18
N VAL A 569 -56.55 84.61 -50.09
CA VAL A 569 -56.07 83.26 -50.41
C VAL A 569 -55.41 82.64 -49.17
N ALA A 570 -54.65 83.44 -48.41
CA ALA A 570 -54.07 83.01 -47.14
C ALA A 570 -55.13 82.71 -46.07
N ASP A 571 -56.17 83.53 -45.95
CA ASP A 571 -57.25 83.32 -44.99
C ASP A 571 -58.08 82.07 -45.33
N LEU A 572 -58.36 81.82 -46.62
CA LEU A 572 -59.00 80.60 -47.09
C LEU A 572 -58.14 79.37 -46.83
N ALA A 573 -56.82 79.45 -47.08
CA ALA A 573 -55.90 78.38 -46.79
C ALA A 573 -55.84 78.09 -45.29
N ALA A 574 -55.77 79.11 -44.43
CA ALA A 574 -55.80 78.93 -42.97
C ALA A 574 -57.10 78.26 -42.49
N LYS A 575 -58.25 78.62 -43.08
CA LYS A 575 -59.54 77.96 -42.80
C LYS A 575 -59.57 76.51 -43.27
N GLY A 576 -59.06 76.25 -44.49
CA GLY A 576 -58.92 74.90 -45.02
C GLY A 576 -58.00 74.05 -44.16
N GLU A 577 -56.84 74.56 -43.77
CA GLU A 577 -55.86 73.87 -42.91
C GLU A 577 -56.45 73.57 -41.54
N ALA A 578 -57.16 74.54 -40.93
CA ALA A 578 -57.84 74.30 -39.66
C ALA A 578 -58.89 73.18 -39.79
N ALA A 579 -59.68 73.17 -40.86
CA ALA A 579 -60.67 72.13 -41.12
C ALA A 579 -60.04 70.76 -41.41
N GLY A 580 -58.98 70.71 -42.21
CA GLY A 580 -58.23 69.49 -42.50
C GLY A 580 -57.57 68.92 -41.24
N ASN A 581 -56.93 69.77 -40.43
CA ASN A 581 -56.33 69.38 -39.16
C ASN A 581 -57.38 68.91 -38.16
N GLN A 582 -58.54 69.57 -38.11
CA GLN A 582 -59.66 69.14 -37.30
C GLN A 582 -60.21 67.79 -37.78
N ALA A 583 -60.32 67.58 -39.10
CA ALA A 583 -60.76 66.30 -39.66
C ALA A 583 -59.78 65.16 -39.36
N LEU A 584 -58.47 65.44 -39.34
CA LEU A 584 -57.47 64.48 -38.85
C LEU A 584 -57.62 64.18 -37.36
N ALA A 585 -57.88 65.21 -36.53
CA ALA A 585 -58.09 65.04 -35.09
C ALA A 585 -59.40 64.28 -34.76
N ASP A 586 -60.44 64.49 -35.57
CA ASP A 586 -61.75 63.86 -35.44
C ASP A 586 -61.84 62.49 -36.15
N ASP A 587 -60.84 62.12 -36.96
CA ASP A 587 -60.74 60.81 -37.59
C ASP A 587 -60.48 59.73 -36.53
N LYS A 588 -61.56 59.23 -35.95
CA LYS A 588 -61.55 58.16 -34.93
C LYS A 588 -60.83 56.91 -35.41
N ASP A 589 -60.81 56.65 -36.71
CA ASP A 589 -60.14 55.49 -37.29
C ASP A 589 -58.64 55.72 -37.49
N LYS A 590 -58.16 56.98 -37.37
CA LYS A 590 -56.77 57.39 -37.54
C LYS A 590 -56.17 56.88 -38.85
N LYS A 591 -56.92 56.96 -39.95
CA LYS A 591 -56.59 56.35 -41.25
C LYS A 591 -55.25 56.84 -41.78
N VAL A 592 -55.00 58.15 -41.71
CA VAL A 592 -53.75 58.77 -42.16
C VAL A 592 -52.58 58.39 -41.25
N GLU A 593 -52.74 58.40 -39.92
CA GLU A 593 -51.68 58.00 -38.98
C GLU A 593 -51.33 56.51 -39.15
N LYS A 594 -52.33 55.62 -39.29
CA LYS A 594 -52.11 54.19 -39.53
C LYS A 594 -51.41 53.94 -40.85
N ALA A 595 -51.80 54.64 -41.92
CA ALA A 595 -51.12 54.54 -43.21
C ALA A 595 -49.66 55.05 -43.12
N LYS A 596 -49.41 56.12 -42.35
CA LYS A 596 -48.05 56.62 -42.10
C LYS A 596 -47.21 55.63 -41.29
N ALA A 597 -47.78 54.99 -40.27
CA ALA A 597 -47.11 53.96 -39.49
C ALA A 597 -46.77 52.74 -40.35
N ALA A 598 -47.71 52.27 -41.19
CA ALA A 598 -47.48 51.19 -42.14
C ALA A 598 -46.38 51.53 -43.17
N LEU A 599 -46.31 52.78 -43.62
CA LEU A 599 -45.22 53.26 -44.48
C LEU A 599 -43.86 53.24 -43.77
N VAL A 600 -43.78 53.70 -42.52
CA VAL A 600 -42.55 53.64 -41.70
C VAL A 600 -42.10 52.19 -41.52
N GLU A 601 -43.03 51.28 -41.20
CA GLU A 601 -42.74 49.85 -41.04
C GLU A 601 -42.24 49.21 -42.34
N ALA A 602 -42.92 49.48 -43.47
CA ALA A 602 -42.49 49.01 -44.78
C ALA A 602 -41.08 49.50 -45.13
N ALA A 603 -40.76 50.76 -44.84
CA ALA A 603 -39.44 51.32 -45.07
C ALA A 603 -38.36 50.69 -44.16
N GLY A 604 -38.69 50.41 -42.89
CA GLY A 604 -37.79 49.69 -41.97
C GLY A 604 -37.49 48.25 -42.43
N ASN A 605 -38.51 47.54 -42.92
CA ASN A 605 -38.35 46.20 -43.49
C ASN A 605 -37.48 46.23 -44.76
N ALA A 606 -37.69 47.20 -45.65
CA ALA A 606 -36.86 47.38 -46.84
C ALA A 606 -35.41 47.76 -46.49
N ALA A 607 -35.18 48.58 -45.48
CA ALA A 607 -33.84 48.90 -44.97
C ALA A 607 -33.12 47.65 -44.42
N THR A 608 -33.84 46.79 -43.70
CA THR A 608 -33.30 45.52 -43.20
C THR A 608 -32.96 44.56 -44.33
N ALA A 609 -33.81 44.49 -45.36
CA ALA A 609 -33.60 43.62 -46.51
C ALA A 609 -32.40 44.08 -47.36
N VAL A 610 -32.25 45.38 -47.64
CA VAL A 610 -31.11 45.89 -48.44
C VAL A 610 -29.78 45.70 -47.73
N ALA A 611 -29.73 45.81 -46.40
CA ALA A 611 -28.53 45.59 -45.61
C ALA A 611 -28.00 44.14 -45.71
N LYS A 612 -28.84 43.17 -46.08
CA LYS A 612 -28.44 41.77 -46.28
C LYS A 612 -27.84 41.50 -47.67
N VAL A 613 -28.06 42.38 -48.64
CA VAL A 613 -27.62 42.19 -50.04
C VAL A 613 -26.09 42.23 -50.14
N ALA A 614 -25.42 43.21 -49.53
CA ALA A 614 -23.96 43.32 -49.58
C ALA A 614 -23.22 42.10 -48.97
N PRO A 615 -23.60 41.61 -47.77
CA PRO A 615 -23.07 40.35 -47.25
C PRO A 615 -23.31 39.16 -48.19
N ALA A 616 -24.50 39.04 -48.80
CA ALA A 616 -24.81 37.96 -49.74
C ALA A 616 -23.92 38.00 -50.99
N ILE A 617 -23.57 39.19 -51.49
CA ILE A 617 -22.61 39.37 -52.59
C ILE A 617 -21.22 38.89 -52.18
N SER A 618 -20.76 39.22 -50.97
CA SER A 618 -19.46 38.74 -50.46
C SER A 618 -19.42 37.21 -50.37
N THR A 619 -20.49 36.59 -49.85
CA THR A 619 -20.61 35.12 -49.79
C THR A 619 -20.61 34.50 -51.19
N TYR A 620 -21.35 35.11 -52.14
CA TYR A 620 -21.37 34.65 -53.52
C TYR A 620 -20.00 34.80 -54.20
N SER A 621 -19.26 35.88 -53.92
CA SER A 621 -17.89 36.07 -54.43
C SER A 621 -16.93 35.00 -53.90
N ALA A 622 -17.04 34.64 -52.62
CA ALA A 622 -16.23 33.57 -52.04
C ALA A 622 -16.57 32.21 -52.67
N LEU A 623 -17.86 31.93 -52.91
CA LEU A 623 -18.30 30.73 -53.64
C LEU A 623 -17.77 30.72 -55.08
N ALA A 624 -17.83 31.85 -55.78
CA ALA A 624 -17.28 31.96 -57.13
C ALA A 624 -15.77 31.70 -57.15
N ALA A 625 -15.03 32.18 -56.14
CA ALA A 625 -13.61 31.92 -56.02
C ALA A 625 -13.33 30.44 -55.73
N ASN A 626 -14.05 29.84 -54.79
CA ASN A 626 -13.83 28.47 -54.33
C ASN A 626 -15.16 27.73 -54.13
N PRO A 627 -15.43 26.62 -54.85
CA PRO A 627 -14.49 25.87 -55.70
C PRO A 627 -14.38 26.35 -57.16
N TYR A 628 -15.12 27.39 -57.57
CA TYR A 628 -15.36 27.63 -58.99
C TYR A 628 -14.21 28.29 -59.76
N GLY A 629 -13.16 28.77 -59.08
CA GLY A 629 -11.99 29.40 -59.72
C GLY A 629 -12.32 30.66 -60.51
N GLN A 630 -13.36 31.38 -60.07
CA GLN A 630 -13.92 32.52 -60.78
C GLN A 630 -13.97 33.75 -59.87
N ILE A 631 -13.91 34.92 -60.49
CA ILE A 631 -14.12 36.21 -59.82
C ILE A 631 -15.38 36.87 -60.36
N LEU A 632 -15.93 37.82 -59.61
CA LEU A 632 -17.01 38.66 -60.12
C LEU A 632 -16.52 39.42 -61.36
N ALA A 633 -17.31 39.37 -62.43
CA ALA A 633 -17.00 40.04 -63.68
C ALA A 633 -17.14 41.57 -63.56
N ASN A 634 -18.04 42.03 -62.68
CA ASN A 634 -18.34 43.42 -62.43
C ASN A 634 -18.20 43.76 -60.94
N THR A 635 -17.77 44.98 -60.64
CA THR A 635 -17.80 45.55 -59.28
C THR A 635 -18.88 46.62 -59.24
N VAL A 636 -20.07 46.26 -58.76
CA VAL A 636 -21.23 47.15 -58.63
C VAL A 636 -21.65 47.19 -57.17
N SER A 637 -21.88 48.38 -56.61
CA SER A 637 -22.34 48.50 -55.22
C SER A 637 -23.87 48.40 -55.12
N VAL A 638 -24.37 47.95 -53.97
CA VAL A 638 -25.83 47.90 -53.71
C VAL A 638 -26.46 49.29 -53.81
N GLU A 639 -25.72 50.34 -53.44
CA GLU A 639 -26.17 51.73 -53.55
C GLU A 639 -26.34 52.15 -55.01
N ASP A 640 -25.47 51.71 -55.92
CA ASP A 640 -25.56 52.04 -57.35
C ASP A 640 -26.77 51.38 -58.03
N MET A 641 -27.26 50.27 -57.49
CA MET A 641 -28.41 49.53 -58.02
C MET A 641 -29.76 50.01 -57.45
N THR A 642 -29.76 50.58 -56.24
CA THR A 642 -31.01 50.86 -55.50
C THR A 642 -31.22 52.33 -55.15
N GLY A 643 -30.21 53.17 -55.36
CA GLY A 643 -30.23 54.61 -55.04
C GLY A 643 -29.75 54.91 -53.61
N LYS A 644 -29.24 56.14 -53.43
CA LYS A 644 -28.59 56.61 -52.18
C LYS A 644 -29.55 57.26 -51.17
N ASP A 645 -30.76 57.56 -51.58
CA ASP A 645 -31.71 58.33 -50.76
C ASP A 645 -32.47 57.47 -49.74
N ALA A 646 -33.25 58.11 -48.85
CA ALA A 646 -34.22 57.43 -48.00
C ALA A 646 -35.29 56.72 -48.85
N PHE A 647 -36.01 55.75 -48.30
CA PHE A 647 -37.01 55.00 -49.07
C PHE A 647 -38.18 55.87 -49.58
N TYR A 648 -38.52 56.93 -48.85
CA TYR A 648 -39.54 57.91 -49.23
C TYR A 648 -39.23 59.30 -48.66
N LYS A 649 -39.84 60.35 -49.22
CA LYS A 649 -39.84 61.74 -48.70
C LYS A 649 -41.21 62.41 -48.87
N GLU A 650 -41.43 63.53 -48.19
CA GLU A 650 -42.57 64.42 -48.48
C GLU A 650 -42.41 65.03 -49.88
N GLU A 651 -43.50 65.07 -50.64
CA GLU A 651 -43.57 65.71 -51.95
C GLU A 651 -43.70 67.24 -51.81
N GLU A 652 -42.92 67.95 -52.61
CA GLU A 652 -42.93 69.40 -52.69
C GLU A 652 -43.27 69.83 -54.12
N LYS A 653 -44.24 70.74 -54.26
CA LYS A 653 -44.66 71.32 -55.54
C LYS A 653 -44.57 72.84 -55.46
N ASP A 654 -43.80 73.45 -56.36
CA ASP A 654 -43.55 74.90 -56.41
C ASP A 654 -43.02 75.50 -55.08
N GLY A 655 -42.18 74.75 -54.36
CA GLY A 655 -41.61 75.15 -53.07
C GLY A 655 -42.58 75.09 -51.89
N LYS A 656 -43.77 74.46 -52.07
CA LYS A 656 -44.76 74.25 -51.02
C LYS A 656 -44.97 72.76 -50.76
N LYS A 657 -45.14 72.42 -49.49
CA LYS A 657 -45.45 71.06 -49.04
C LYS A 657 -46.86 70.68 -49.47
N THR A 658 -47.03 69.54 -50.13
CA THR A 658 -48.35 69.03 -50.57
C THR A 658 -48.98 68.10 -49.53
N GLY A 659 -48.18 67.55 -48.62
CA GLY A 659 -48.60 66.51 -47.67
C GLY A 659 -48.59 65.10 -48.25
N HIS A 660 -48.34 64.93 -49.55
CA HIS A 660 -48.11 63.62 -50.17
C HIS A 660 -46.69 63.12 -49.91
N MET A 661 -46.48 61.82 -50.06
CA MET A 661 -45.19 61.14 -49.99
C MET A 661 -44.78 60.65 -51.39
N GLN A 662 -43.48 60.62 -51.65
CA GLN A 662 -42.85 60.10 -52.86
C GLN A 662 -41.84 59.01 -52.49
N ALA A 663 -41.90 57.84 -53.13
CA ALA A 663 -40.85 56.80 -53.03
C ALA A 663 -39.61 57.19 -53.86
N LEU A 664 -38.39 56.88 -53.38
CA LEU A 664 -37.14 57.36 -53.99
C LEU A 664 -36.15 56.28 -54.46
N ARG A 665 -36.18 55.09 -53.84
CA ARG A 665 -35.32 53.97 -54.24
C ARG A 665 -35.93 53.19 -55.41
N SER A 666 -35.26 52.15 -55.90
CA SER A 666 -35.80 51.22 -56.91
C SER A 666 -35.58 49.75 -56.49
N ASP A 667 -36.33 48.86 -57.12
CA ASP A 667 -36.05 47.43 -57.10
C ASP A 667 -34.74 47.12 -57.84
N ILE A 668 -34.10 46.01 -57.47
CA ILE A 668 -32.99 45.43 -58.23
C ILE A 668 -33.59 44.74 -59.45
N SER A 669 -33.41 45.33 -60.62
CA SER A 669 -33.92 44.78 -61.87
C SER A 669 -33.24 43.44 -62.22
N ALA A 670 -33.86 42.68 -63.12
CA ALA A 670 -33.27 41.44 -63.62
C ALA A 670 -31.90 41.68 -64.29
N ASP A 671 -31.74 42.78 -65.01
CA ASP A 671 -30.48 43.15 -65.67
C ASP A 671 -29.39 43.49 -64.66
N GLU A 672 -29.74 44.20 -63.58
CA GLU A 672 -28.81 44.49 -62.49
C GLU A 672 -28.43 43.22 -61.72
N PHE A 673 -29.38 42.32 -61.49
CA PHE A 673 -29.09 41.01 -60.90
C PHE A 673 -28.13 40.19 -61.77
N THR A 674 -28.32 40.19 -63.09
CA THR A 674 -27.41 39.53 -64.04
C THR A 674 -26.02 40.15 -63.98
N LYS A 675 -25.90 41.49 -63.90
CA LYS A 675 -24.60 42.16 -63.73
C LYS A 675 -23.93 41.79 -62.40
N LEU A 676 -24.71 41.68 -61.33
CA LEU A 676 -24.24 41.37 -59.99
C LEU A 676 -23.75 39.92 -59.85
N SER A 677 -24.42 38.99 -60.53
CA SER A 677 -24.10 37.56 -60.51
C SER A 677 -23.16 37.12 -61.63
N ALA A 678 -22.74 38.04 -62.51
CA ALA A 678 -21.81 37.71 -63.59
C ALA A 678 -20.43 37.35 -63.02
N THR A 679 -19.92 36.18 -63.39
CA THR A 679 -18.58 35.70 -63.03
C THR A 679 -17.72 35.50 -64.27
N LYS A 680 -16.41 35.48 -64.09
CA LYS A 680 -15.43 35.15 -65.14
C LYS A 680 -14.30 34.31 -64.55
N LEU A 681 -13.72 33.43 -65.37
CA LEU A 681 -12.53 32.67 -64.98
C LEU A 681 -11.36 33.61 -64.71
N ASP A 682 -10.65 33.33 -63.64
CA ASP A 682 -9.38 33.96 -63.30
C ASP A 682 -8.36 32.85 -63.01
N ARG A 683 -7.20 32.92 -63.68
CA ARG A 683 -6.22 31.83 -63.65
C ARG A 683 -5.66 31.61 -62.24
N ASN A 684 -5.25 32.69 -61.57
CA ASN A 684 -4.66 32.59 -60.24
C ASN A 684 -5.70 32.07 -59.24
N THR A 685 -6.93 32.60 -59.31
CA THR A 685 -8.05 32.14 -58.47
C THR A 685 -8.37 30.66 -58.72
N ALA A 686 -8.29 30.18 -59.96
CA ALA A 686 -8.50 28.78 -60.29
C ALA A 686 -7.37 27.87 -59.76
N GLU A 687 -6.10 28.31 -59.87
CA GLU A 687 -4.95 27.59 -59.32
C GLU A 687 -5.04 27.51 -57.78
N ASP A 688 -5.38 28.62 -57.11
CA ASP A 688 -5.59 28.67 -55.65
C ASP A 688 -6.75 27.77 -55.20
N ALA A 689 -7.87 27.80 -55.95
CA ALA A 689 -9.02 26.94 -55.67
C ALA A 689 -8.69 25.45 -55.84
N LEU A 690 -7.88 25.10 -56.85
CA LEU A 690 -7.43 23.72 -57.07
C LEU A 690 -6.52 23.24 -55.95
N GLU A 691 -5.57 24.08 -55.50
CA GLU A 691 -4.72 23.76 -54.35
C GLU A 691 -5.57 23.51 -53.09
N TYR A 692 -6.45 24.44 -52.74
CA TYR A 692 -7.29 24.33 -51.56
C TYR A 692 -8.18 23.08 -51.58
N THR A 693 -8.86 22.83 -52.71
CA THR A 693 -9.76 21.68 -52.84
C THR A 693 -9.01 20.35 -52.94
N SER A 694 -7.82 20.33 -53.54
CA SER A 694 -6.92 19.17 -53.58
C SER A 694 -6.40 18.81 -52.19
N ASP A 695 -5.93 19.79 -51.41
CA ASP A 695 -5.44 19.55 -50.04
C ASP A 695 -6.56 19.04 -49.14
N ALA A 696 -7.76 19.61 -49.24
CA ALA A 696 -8.91 19.15 -48.48
C ALA A 696 -9.31 17.70 -48.83
N THR A 697 -9.26 17.35 -50.12
CA THR A 697 -9.73 16.04 -50.61
C THR A 697 -8.68 14.94 -50.42
N PHE A 698 -7.42 15.21 -50.76
CA PHE A 698 -6.37 14.20 -50.88
C PHE A 698 -5.18 14.42 -49.94
N GLY A 699 -5.16 15.52 -49.17
CA GLY A 699 -4.06 15.88 -48.28
C GLY A 699 -2.85 16.47 -49.03
N THR A 700 -1.80 16.75 -48.27
CA THR A 700 -0.58 17.43 -48.76
C THR A 700 0.61 16.50 -48.99
N VAL A 701 0.47 15.22 -48.59
CA VAL A 701 1.62 14.30 -48.45
C VAL A 701 2.04 13.64 -49.76
N ILE A 702 1.12 13.42 -50.69
CA ILE A 702 1.51 13.04 -52.06
C ILE A 702 1.77 14.34 -52.82
N PRO A 703 3.02 14.68 -53.15
CA PRO A 703 3.30 15.83 -53.99
C PRO A 703 2.63 15.58 -55.33
N GLY A 704 1.53 16.31 -55.60
CA GLY A 704 0.88 16.25 -56.89
C GLY A 704 1.82 16.85 -57.93
N GLU A 705 2.57 16.03 -58.66
CA GLU A 705 3.30 16.50 -59.84
C GLU A 705 2.35 17.10 -60.89
N ASP A 706 1.04 16.86 -60.74
CA ASP A 706 -0.03 17.72 -61.24
C ASP A 706 -1.27 17.55 -60.33
N ARG A 707 -1.71 18.61 -59.61
CA ARG A 707 -2.94 18.58 -58.77
C ARG A 707 -4.22 18.31 -59.58
N LEU A 708 -4.10 18.14 -60.89
CA LEU A 708 -5.15 17.76 -61.84
C LEU A 708 -5.42 16.25 -61.93
N VAL A 709 -4.60 15.41 -61.29
CA VAL A 709 -4.78 13.94 -61.26
C VAL A 709 -5.41 13.51 -59.93
N GLU A 710 -6.45 12.68 -60.00
CA GLU A 710 -7.12 12.13 -58.82
C GLU A 710 -6.18 11.16 -58.07
N VAL A 711 -6.09 11.32 -56.75
CA VAL A 711 -5.43 10.34 -55.88
C VAL A 711 -6.41 9.22 -55.56
N THR A 712 -6.01 7.97 -55.82
CA THR A 712 -6.83 6.78 -55.54
C THR A 712 -6.45 6.12 -54.21
N GLU A 713 -7.36 5.35 -53.61
CA GLU A 713 -7.05 4.56 -52.40
C GLU A 713 -5.83 3.64 -52.57
N ALA A 714 -5.65 3.06 -53.76
CA ALA A 714 -4.52 2.20 -54.08
C ALA A 714 -3.19 2.97 -54.04
N MET A 715 -3.17 4.22 -54.50
CA MET A 715 -2.00 5.09 -54.43
C MET A 715 -1.66 5.44 -52.98
N VAL A 716 -2.67 5.74 -52.14
CA VAL A 716 -2.48 6.00 -50.71
C VAL A 716 -1.88 4.78 -50.01
N ARG A 717 -2.46 3.59 -50.19
CA ARG A 717 -1.94 2.35 -49.56
C ARG A 717 -0.52 2.01 -50.05
N ALA A 718 -0.22 2.21 -51.33
CA ALA A 718 1.13 2.02 -51.86
C ALA A 718 2.14 3.01 -51.28
N TYR A 719 1.73 4.26 -51.08
CA TYR A 719 2.59 5.30 -50.50
C TYR A 719 2.92 5.02 -49.03
N ILE A 720 1.94 4.66 -48.21
CA ILE A 720 2.14 4.29 -46.80
C ILE A 720 3.09 3.10 -46.68
N LYS A 721 2.95 2.09 -47.55
CA LYS A 721 3.84 0.92 -47.57
C LYS A 721 5.29 1.27 -47.91
N GLN A 722 5.51 2.29 -48.73
CA GLN A 722 6.86 2.75 -49.09
C GLN A 722 7.46 3.72 -48.06
N ASN A 723 6.61 4.38 -47.26
CA ASN A 723 6.99 5.44 -46.34
C ASN A 723 6.40 5.19 -44.95
N ASN A 724 7.14 4.47 -44.11
CA ASN A 724 6.70 4.02 -42.78
C ASN A 724 6.24 5.13 -41.79
N SER A 725 6.44 6.42 -42.10
CA SER A 725 6.00 7.55 -41.27
C SER A 725 4.64 8.14 -41.66
N ALA A 726 4.09 7.80 -42.84
CA ALA A 726 2.82 8.35 -43.32
C ALA A 726 1.64 7.55 -42.76
N VAL A 727 0.59 8.26 -42.33
CA VAL A 727 -0.64 7.67 -41.78
C VAL A 727 -1.87 8.11 -42.58
N LEU A 728 -2.98 7.37 -42.49
CA LEU A 728 -4.20 7.68 -43.27
C LEU A 728 -4.73 9.10 -43.04
N THR A 729 -4.54 9.69 -41.86
CA THR A 729 -4.99 11.06 -41.58
C THR A 729 -4.27 12.14 -42.39
N ASP A 730 -3.13 11.81 -43.00
CA ASP A 730 -2.35 12.74 -43.81
C ASP A 730 -2.94 12.99 -45.21
N PHE A 731 -3.95 12.20 -45.62
CA PHE A 731 -4.49 12.17 -46.98
C PHE A 731 -5.89 12.79 -47.11
N GLY A 732 -6.16 13.86 -46.35
CA GLY A 732 -7.41 14.62 -46.43
C GLY A 732 -8.66 13.79 -46.15
N THR A 733 -9.77 14.09 -46.84
CA THR A 733 -11.02 13.32 -46.67
C THR A 733 -10.97 11.92 -47.25
N LEU A 734 -10.16 11.68 -48.28
CA LEU A 734 -9.90 10.33 -48.81
C LEU A 734 -9.32 9.43 -47.71
N GLY A 735 -8.30 9.92 -47.02
CA GLY A 735 -7.66 9.21 -45.90
C GLY A 735 -8.60 8.95 -44.73
N ALA A 736 -9.43 9.95 -44.36
CA ALA A 736 -10.45 9.79 -43.33
C ALA A 736 -11.53 8.74 -43.71
N MET A 737 -11.97 8.72 -44.97
CA MET A 737 -12.91 7.71 -45.47
C MET A 737 -12.28 6.31 -45.41
N MET A 738 -11.03 6.16 -45.87
CA MET A 738 -10.31 4.89 -45.81
C MET A 738 -10.17 4.38 -44.37
N ALA A 739 -9.81 5.25 -43.43
CA ALA A 739 -9.67 4.89 -42.02
C ALA A 739 -11.02 4.43 -41.42
N ALA A 740 -12.10 5.14 -41.70
CA ALA A 740 -13.44 4.75 -41.22
C ALA A 740 -13.92 3.42 -41.83
N ASN A 741 -13.57 3.14 -43.10
CA ASN A 741 -13.84 1.84 -43.72
C ASN A 741 -13.00 0.71 -43.10
N ASP A 742 -11.73 0.96 -42.80
CA ASP A 742 -10.84 -0.01 -42.14
C ASP A 742 -11.34 -0.33 -40.71
N ASP A 743 -11.87 0.67 -39.99
CA ASP A 743 -12.54 0.49 -38.68
C ASP A 743 -13.78 -0.42 -38.79
N VAL A 744 -14.65 -0.18 -39.79
CA VAL A 744 -15.84 -1.01 -40.03
C VAL A 744 -15.46 -2.45 -40.34
N GLN A 745 -14.43 -2.65 -41.17
CA GLN A 745 -13.96 -3.98 -41.53
C GLN A 745 -13.40 -4.71 -40.30
N THR A 746 -12.63 -4.01 -39.45
CA THR A 746 -12.12 -4.56 -38.19
C THR A 746 -13.25 -5.02 -37.27
N CYS A 747 -14.31 -4.22 -37.09
CA CYS A 747 -15.48 -4.63 -36.31
C CYS A 747 -16.20 -5.86 -36.90
N LYS A 748 -16.33 -5.94 -38.24
CA LYS A 748 -16.92 -7.12 -38.92
C LYS A 748 -16.08 -8.37 -38.71
N ASP A 749 -14.77 -8.25 -38.82
CA ASP A 749 -13.83 -9.35 -38.62
C ASP A 749 -13.85 -9.83 -37.16
N MET A 750 -13.97 -8.92 -36.18
CA MET A 750 -14.14 -9.26 -34.76
C MET A 750 -15.45 -9.99 -34.48
N ILE A 751 -16.57 -9.55 -35.08
CA ILE A 751 -17.87 -10.22 -34.93
C ILE A 751 -17.81 -11.63 -35.54
N ALA A 752 -17.22 -11.78 -36.73
CA ALA A 752 -17.06 -13.08 -37.39
C ALA A 752 -16.11 -14.02 -36.62
N ALA A 753 -15.12 -13.46 -35.93
CA ALA A 753 -14.16 -14.20 -35.12
C ALA A 753 -14.71 -14.65 -33.77
N ALA A 754 -15.75 -14.00 -33.23
CA ALA A 754 -16.28 -14.27 -31.89
C ALA A 754 -16.67 -15.77 -31.68
N ASP A 755 -17.35 -16.36 -32.66
CA ASP A 755 -17.76 -17.78 -32.63
C ASP A 755 -16.57 -18.74 -32.70
N LEU A 756 -15.42 -18.30 -33.24
CA LEU A 756 -14.20 -19.10 -33.36
C LEU A 756 -13.27 -18.91 -32.14
N ILE A 757 -13.30 -17.74 -31.49
CA ILE A 757 -12.50 -17.44 -30.29
C ILE A 757 -13.03 -18.18 -29.07
N LYS A 758 -14.36 -18.29 -28.93
CA LYS A 758 -14.99 -18.96 -27.78
C LYS A 758 -14.49 -20.41 -27.58
N PRO A 759 -14.50 -21.31 -28.58
CA PRO A 759 -13.96 -22.66 -28.41
C PRO A 759 -12.44 -22.67 -28.22
N LEU A 760 -11.70 -21.74 -28.81
CA LEU A 760 -10.24 -21.62 -28.63
C LEU A 760 -9.88 -21.18 -27.20
N LYS A 761 -10.61 -20.22 -26.63
CA LYS A 761 -10.44 -19.79 -25.23
C LYS A 761 -10.74 -20.94 -24.27
N ALA A 762 -11.84 -21.66 -24.49
CA ALA A 762 -12.18 -22.84 -23.70
C ALA A 762 -11.10 -23.94 -23.79
N GLN A 763 -10.47 -24.11 -24.96
CA GLN A 763 -9.31 -24.99 -25.11
C GLN A 763 -8.14 -24.53 -24.23
N MET A 764 -7.78 -23.25 -24.25
CA MET A 764 -6.67 -22.71 -23.43
C MET A 764 -6.99 -22.76 -21.92
N GLU A 765 -8.23 -22.54 -21.51
CA GLU A 765 -8.68 -22.76 -20.13
C GLU A 765 -8.54 -24.22 -19.71
N GLY A 766 -8.82 -25.17 -20.62
CA GLY A 766 -8.54 -26.59 -20.41
C GLY A 766 -7.05 -26.88 -20.22
N VAL A 767 -6.17 -26.26 -21.02
CA VAL A 767 -4.70 -26.38 -20.88
C VAL A 767 -4.25 -25.85 -19.52
N LEU A 768 -4.80 -24.73 -19.06
CA LEU A 768 -4.49 -24.20 -17.74
C LEU A 768 -4.94 -25.17 -16.63
N ALA A 769 -6.11 -25.80 -16.77
CA ALA A 769 -6.59 -26.78 -15.82
C ALA A 769 -5.69 -28.03 -15.79
N ASP A 770 -5.28 -28.54 -16.95
CA ASP A 770 -4.37 -29.69 -17.07
C ASP A 770 -2.99 -29.37 -16.47
N LEU A 771 -2.44 -28.18 -16.75
CA LEU A 771 -1.16 -27.71 -16.18
C LEU A 771 -1.23 -27.60 -14.65
N ASN A 772 -2.32 -27.05 -14.11
CA ASN A 772 -2.53 -27.00 -12.65
C ASN A 772 -2.66 -28.41 -12.06
N ALA A 773 -3.37 -29.32 -12.73
CA ALA A 773 -3.48 -30.71 -12.29
C ALA A 773 -2.12 -31.44 -12.28
N GLU A 774 -1.27 -31.19 -13.28
CA GLU A 774 0.10 -31.72 -13.35
C GLU A 774 0.97 -31.17 -12.21
N ILE A 775 0.97 -29.85 -11.97
CA ILE A 775 1.71 -29.22 -10.87
C ILE A 775 1.21 -29.72 -9.50
N ASN A 776 -0.09 -29.91 -9.33
CA ASN A 776 -0.68 -30.45 -8.11
C ASN A 776 -0.27 -31.92 -7.90
N THR A 777 -0.27 -32.72 -8.97
CA THR A 777 0.20 -34.11 -8.92
C THR A 777 1.67 -34.17 -8.53
N ASN A 778 2.51 -33.30 -9.11
CA ASN A 778 3.91 -33.16 -8.77
C ASN A 778 4.12 -32.74 -7.31
N THR A 779 3.29 -31.82 -6.81
CA THR A 779 3.32 -31.38 -5.40
C THR A 779 2.96 -32.53 -4.45
N ALA A 780 1.95 -33.33 -4.80
CA ALA A 780 1.49 -34.48 -4.01
C ALA A 780 2.55 -35.60 -3.89
N LEU A 781 3.57 -35.64 -4.78
CA LEU A 781 4.70 -36.56 -4.63
C LEU A 781 5.50 -36.30 -3.34
N MET A 782 5.35 -35.13 -2.71
CA MET A 782 6.02 -34.78 -1.46
C MET A 782 5.29 -35.33 -0.22
N ASP A 783 3.98 -35.56 -0.31
CA ASP A 783 3.12 -35.89 0.84
C ASP A 783 3.59 -37.13 1.62
N PRO A 784 4.01 -38.24 0.98
CA PRO A 784 4.48 -39.41 1.72
C PRO A 784 5.71 -39.13 2.58
N PHE A 785 6.59 -38.22 2.12
CA PHE A 785 7.81 -37.86 2.84
C PHE A 785 7.51 -36.92 4.00
N ILE A 786 6.57 -35.99 3.82
CA ILE A 786 6.08 -35.11 4.89
C ILE A 786 5.40 -35.93 5.98
N ALA A 787 4.47 -36.81 5.60
CA ALA A 787 3.78 -37.70 6.53
C ALA A 787 4.78 -38.60 7.28
N LYS A 788 5.81 -39.10 6.61
CA LYS A 788 6.82 -39.94 7.24
C LYS A 788 7.72 -39.17 8.22
N ALA A 789 8.08 -37.93 7.88
CA ALA A 789 8.82 -37.05 8.78
C ALA A 789 8.00 -36.74 10.04
N ASP A 790 6.70 -36.49 9.91
CA ASP A 790 5.81 -36.26 11.05
C ASP A 790 5.60 -37.50 11.92
N GLU A 791 5.36 -38.66 11.30
CA GLU A 791 5.22 -39.93 12.03
C GLU A 791 6.48 -40.23 12.87
N THR A 792 7.65 -40.08 12.27
CA THR A 792 8.94 -40.34 12.95
C THR A 792 9.28 -39.28 13.99
N ARG A 793 8.85 -38.04 13.80
CA ARG A 793 8.94 -36.96 14.80
C ARG A 793 8.12 -37.28 16.04
N ILE A 794 6.87 -37.67 15.88
CA ILE A 794 5.98 -38.05 17.00
C ILE A 794 6.59 -39.25 17.75
N ALA A 795 7.07 -40.26 17.02
CA ALA A 795 7.74 -41.42 17.61
C ALA A 795 9.00 -41.04 18.41
N LEU A 796 9.82 -40.10 17.90
CA LEU A 796 10.99 -39.59 18.61
C LEU A 796 10.60 -38.84 19.88
N LYS A 797 9.55 -38.01 19.84
CA LYS A 797 9.03 -37.31 21.02
C LYS A 797 8.61 -38.30 22.09
N THR A 798 7.74 -39.26 21.75
CA THR A 798 7.29 -40.30 22.68
C THR A 798 8.45 -41.12 23.25
N ALA A 799 9.43 -41.49 22.42
CA ALA A 799 10.59 -42.25 22.90
C ALA A 799 11.48 -41.45 23.87
N LYS A 800 11.55 -40.11 23.74
CA LYS A 800 12.23 -39.24 24.71
C LYS A 800 11.49 -39.23 26.06
N GLU A 801 10.17 -39.06 26.03
CA GLU A 801 9.30 -39.07 27.22
C GLU A 801 9.41 -40.41 27.96
N GLU A 802 9.42 -41.55 27.24
CA GLU A 802 9.55 -42.87 27.85
C GLU A 802 10.92 -43.13 28.50
N VAL A 803 12.00 -42.58 27.94
CA VAL A 803 13.34 -42.64 28.57
C VAL A 803 13.33 -41.87 29.88
N LYS A 804 12.80 -40.64 29.87
CA LYS A 804 12.71 -39.79 31.06
C LYS A 804 11.91 -40.49 32.16
N LYS A 805 10.73 -41.03 31.83
CA LYS A 805 9.90 -41.77 32.78
C LYS A 805 10.62 -42.98 33.38
N ALA A 806 11.34 -43.75 32.56
CA ALA A 806 12.10 -44.90 33.05
C ALA A 806 13.25 -44.49 33.97
N GLN A 807 13.91 -43.35 33.70
CA GLN A 807 14.97 -42.81 34.54
C GLN A 807 14.42 -42.32 35.88
N GLU A 808 13.32 -41.57 35.88
CA GLU A 808 12.67 -41.10 37.11
C GLU A 808 12.18 -42.26 37.99
N GLU A 809 11.65 -43.34 37.39
CA GLU A 809 11.29 -44.56 38.12
C GLU A 809 12.51 -45.27 38.73
N GLN A 810 13.68 -45.24 38.07
CA GLN A 810 14.93 -45.80 38.61
C GLN A 810 15.46 -44.96 39.77
N ASP A 811 15.54 -43.64 39.59
CA ASP A 811 16.10 -42.70 40.57
C ASP A 811 15.24 -42.66 41.84
N ALA A 812 13.91 -42.81 41.72
CA ALA A 812 13.00 -42.87 42.85
C ALA A 812 13.29 -44.05 43.82
N LEU A 813 13.89 -45.15 43.34
CA LEU A 813 14.23 -46.30 44.19
C LEU A 813 15.37 -46.00 45.17
N THR A 814 16.29 -45.10 44.83
CA THR A 814 17.45 -44.74 45.67
C THR A 814 17.31 -43.39 46.35
N ALA A 815 16.38 -42.55 45.91
CA ALA A 815 16.22 -41.17 46.35
C ALA A 815 16.21 -40.99 47.89
N GLU A 816 15.51 -41.85 48.63
CA GLU A 816 15.43 -41.74 50.10
C GLU A 816 16.76 -42.09 50.80
N ALA A 817 17.40 -43.18 50.40
CA ALA A 817 18.68 -43.59 50.98
C ALA A 817 19.80 -42.60 50.58
N GLU A 818 19.77 -42.08 49.35
CA GLU A 818 20.69 -41.05 48.86
C GLU A 818 20.50 -39.72 49.60
N ALA A 819 19.25 -39.31 49.88
CA ALA A 819 18.95 -38.13 50.67
C ALA A 819 19.44 -38.26 52.13
N ASN A 820 19.26 -39.43 52.75
CA ASN A 820 19.75 -39.71 54.10
C ASN A 820 21.28 -39.74 54.17
N SER A 821 21.95 -40.39 53.21
CA SER A 821 23.42 -40.36 53.15
C SER A 821 23.95 -38.94 53.02
N LYS A 822 23.33 -38.12 52.15
CA LYS A 822 23.67 -36.70 52.00
C LYS A 822 23.45 -35.91 53.30
N LYS A 823 22.30 -36.07 53.96
CA LYS A 823 22.00 -35.42 55.25
C LYS A 823 23.11 -35.66 56.27
N PHE A 824 23.49 -36.92 56.48
CA PHE A 824 24.51 -37.26 57.46
C PHE A 824 25.91 -36.81 57.03
N ALA A 825 26.25 -36.88 55.74
CA ALA A 825 27.52 -36.35 55.23
C ALA A 825 27.68 -34.85 55.53
N GLU A 826 26.63 -34.07 55.30
CA GLU A 826 26.66 -32.64 55.58
C GLU A 826 26.66 -32.36 57.09
N LEU A 827 25.87 -33.07 57.91
CA LEU A 827 25.90 -32.93 59.37
C LEU A 827 27.29 -33.23 59.95
N ILE A 828 28.01 -34.21 59.40
CA ILE A 828 29.40 -34.51 59.80
C ILE A 828 30.31 -33.31 59.56
N GLN A 829 30.20 -32.68 58.38
CA GLN A 829 30.97 -31.47 58.06
C GLN A 829 30.62 -30.29 58.96
N ASP A 830 29.32 -30.07 59.22
CA ASP A 830 28.88 -28.96 60.06
C ASP A 830 29.34 -29.14 61.51
N TYR A 831 29.30 -30.37 62.03
CA TYR A 831 29.82 -30.69 63.36
C TYR A 831 31.35 -30.58 63.44
N ASP A 832 32.08 -30.94 62.37
CA ASP A 832 33.52 -30.66 62.30
C ASP A 832 33.82 -29.16 62.37
N GLY A 833 33.04 -28.34 61.67
CA GLY A 833 33.12 -26.89 61.74
C GLY A 833 32.84 -26.35 63.14
N LEU A 834 31.75 -26.80 63.77
CA LEU A 834 31.38 -26.43 65.14
C LEU A 834 32.48 -26.81 66.13
N ILE A 835 33.01 -28.04 66.07
CA ILE A 835 34.12 -28.48 66.93
C ILE A 835 35.32 -27.56 66.77
N SER A 836 35.69 -27.22 65.52
CA SER A 836 36.83 -26.34 65.25
C SER A 836 36.62 -24.93 65.81
N VAL A 837 35.43 -24.34 65.66
CA VAL A 837 35.10 -23.00 66.17
C VAL A 837 35.14 -22.97 67.70
N VAL A 838 34.52 -23.96 68.34
CA VAL A 838 34.50 -24.07 69.80
C VAL A 838 35.92 -24.26 70.34
N GLN A 839 36.75 -25.10 69.68
CA GLN A 839 38.16 -25.30 70.03
C GLN A 839 38.98 -23.99 69.90
N ASP A 840 38.82 -23.26 68.80
CA ASP A 840 39.47 -21.95 68.58
C ASP A 840 39.09 -20.91 69.66
N GLN A 841 37.83 -20.93 70.12
CA GLN A 841 37.33 -20.03 71.17
C GLN A 841 37.90 -20.39 72.54
N ILE A 842 37.97 -21.69 72.90
CA ILE A 842 38.61 -22.17 74.12
C ILE A 842 40.09 -21.76 74.15
N ASP A 843 40.81 -22.00 73.04
CA ASP A 843 42.23 -21.67 72.91
C ASP A 843 42.48 -20.16 73.02
N GLY A 844 41.57 -19.35 72.46
CA GLY A 844 41.62 -17.89 72.54
C GLY A 844 41.36 -17.32 73.94
N ILE A 845 40.50 -17.96 74.74
CA ILE A 845 40.17 -17.52 76.11
C ILE A 845 41.23 -17.98 77.13
N ASN A 846 41.83 -19.16 76.95
CA ASN A 846 42.82 -19.74 77.87
C ASN A 846 44.24 -19.13 77.79
N GLY A 847 44.43 -18.04 77.04
CA GLY A 847 45.68 -17.26 77.03
C GLY A 847 46.72 -17.71 75.99
N GLY A 848 46.34 -18.55 75.02
CA GLY A 848 47.13 -18.70 73.79
C GLY A 848 47.00 -17.44 72.93
N VAL A 849 48.11 -16.90 72.41
CA VAL A 849 48.05 -15.78 71.46
C VAL A 849 47.41 -16.29 70.16
N VAL A 850 46.09 -16.21 70.10
CA VAL A 850 45.33 -16.27 68.86
C VAL A 850 45.13 -14.83 68.41
N THR A 851 45.98 -14.39 67.46
CA THR A 851 45.68 -13.27 66.53
C THR A 851 45.61 -11.82 67.05
N GLY A 852 46.43 -11.40 68.00
CA GLY A 852 46.65 -9.95 68.25
C GLY A 852 45.42 -9.13 68.65
N THR A 853 44.30 -9.79 68.97
CA THR A 853 43.06 -9.20 69.50
C THR A 853 42.59 -10.14 70.61
N VAL A 854 42.34 -9.60 71.81
CA VAL A 854 41.91 -10.41 72.96
C VAL A 854 40.52 -10.98 72.65
N VAL A 855 40.39 -12.30 72.58
CA VAL A 855 39.07 -12.97 72.52
C VAL A 855 38.42 -12.77 73.89
N THR A 856 37.39 -11.92 73.95
CA THR A 856 36.63 -11.67 75.17
C THR A 856 35.39 -12.56 75.20
N VAL A 857 34.90 -12.89 76.41
CA VAL A 857 33.61 -13.58 76.59
C VAL A 857 32.49 -12.87 75.83
N GLU A 858 32.51 -11.53 75.80
CA GLU A 858 31.54 -10.71 75.07
C GLU A 858 31.63 -10.86 73.54
N SER A 859 32.83 -11.07 72.99
CA SER A 859 33.01 -11.35 71.56
C SER A 859 32.51 -12.74 71.16
N VAL A 860 32.69 -13.74 72.03
CA VAL A 860 32.16 -15.10 71.83
C VAL A 860 30.64 -15.12 71.94
N LEU A 861 30.08 -14.43 72.94
CA LEU A 861 28.64 -14.27 73.09
C LEU A 861 27.99 -13.60 71.86
N ASN A 862 28.58 -12.51 71.36
CA ASN A 862 28.07 -11.83 70.17
C ASN A 862 28.20 -12.68 68.90
N TYR A 863 29.27 -13.48 68.78
CA TYR A 863 29.42 -14.45 67.70
C TYR A 863 28.26 -15.45 67.69
N TRP A 864 27.98 -16.11 68.82
CA TRP A 864 26.92 -17.11 68.89
C TRP A 864 25.51 -16.52 68.74
N LYS A 865 25.27 -15.28 69.20
CA LYS A 865 24.01 -14.56 68.91
C LYS A 865 23.79 -14.37 67.41
N ASN A 866 24.83 -13.99 66.68
CA ASN A 866 24.76 -13.83 65.23
C ASN A 866 24.61 -15.18 64.51
N GLU A 867 25.30 -16.22 64.98
CA GLU A 867 25.19 -17.57 64.41
C GLU A 867 23.80 -18.18 64.60
N VAL A 868 23.17 -17.99 65.76
CA VAL A 868 21.78 -18.38 66.02
C VAL A 868 20.83 -17.62 65.11
N ALA A 869 20.91 -16.28 65.07
CA ALA A 869 20.05 -15.46 64.23
C ALA A 869 20.16 -15.81 62.73
N THR A 870 21.38 -16.13 62.26
CA THR A 870 21.61 -16.58 60.90
C THR A 870 20.99 -17.96 60.64
N GLN A 871 21.13 -18.87 61.60
CA GLN A 871 20.58 -20.23 61.49
C GLN A 871 19.05 -20.26 61.54
N GLU A 872 18.41 -19.41 62.36
CA GLU A 872 16.95 -19.25 62.39
C GLU A 872 16.41 -18.87 61.01
N LYS A 873 17.11 -17.98 60.31
CA LYS A 873 16.77 -17.61 58.92
C LYS A 873 16.89 -18.82 57.98
N SER A 874 17.94 -19.63 58.11
CA SER A 874 18.13 -20.84 57.31
C SER A 874 17.04 -21.91 57.56
N VAL A 875 16.55 -22.03 58.80
CA VAL A 875 15.41 -22.91 59.14
C VAL A 875 14.14 -22.44 58.43
N GLU A 876 13.86 -21.14 58.45
CA GLU A 876 12.67 -20.58 57.79
C GLU A 876 12.74 -20.73 56.26
N GLU A 877 13.90 -20.48 55.66
CA GLU A 877 14.15 -20.71 54.23
C GLU A 877 13.96 -22.19 53.84
N ALA A 878 14.39 -23.14 54.69
CA ALA A 878 14.18 -24.56 54.47
C ALA A 878 12.69 -24.93 54.56
N LYS A 879 11.94 -24.35 55.51
CA LYS A 879 10.48 -24.58 55.66
C LYS A 879 9.69 -24.10 54.45
N GLN A 880 10.07 -22.96 53.88
CA GLN A 880 9.46 -22.47 52.63
C GLN A 880 9.63 -23.45 51.46
N LYS A 881 10.78 -24.12 51.36
CA LYS A 881 11.01 -25.16 50.33
C LYS A 881 10.08 -26.36 50.50
N VAL A 882 9.79 -26.77 51.74
CA VAL A 882 8.80 -27.83 52.02
C VAL A 882 7.41 -27.40 51.54
N THR A 883 6.97 -26.19 51.88
CA THR A 883 5.67 -25.67 51.45
C THR A 883 5.56 -25.59 49.92
N ALA A 884 6.63 -25.20 49.23
CA ALA A 884 6.67 -25.16 47.75
C ALA A 884 6.56 -26.57 47.14
N ALA A 885 7.24 -27.56 47.72
CA ALA A 885 7.17 -28.95 47.27
C ALA A 885 5.79 -29.58 47.53
N GLU A 886 5.18 -29.32 48.69
CA GLU A 886 3.81 -29.75 49.01
C GLU A 886 2.79 -29.16 48.02
N LYS A 887 2.90 -27.86 47.73
CA LYS A 887 2.06 -27.18 46.75
C LYS A 887 2.23 -27.75 45.35
N SER A 888 3.44 -28.17 44.98
CA SER A 888 3.71 -28.81 43.69
C SER A 888 2.98 -30.15 43.56
N ILE A 889 2.98 -30.97 44.62
CA ILE A 889 2.22 -32.23 44.68
C ILE A 889 0.71 -31.97 44.63
N GLU A 890 0.23 -30.95 45.33
CA GLU A 890 -1.19 -30.57 45.33
C GLU A 890 -1.68 -30.19 43.92
N LEU A 891 -0.94 -29.31 43.24
CA LEU A 891 -1.23 -28.89 41.87
C LEU A 891 -1.14 -30.07 40.90
N PHE A 892 -0.20 -30.98 41.09
CA PHE A 892 -0.06 -32.20 40.28
C PHE A 892 -1.28 -33.11 40.42
N ASN A 893 -1.73 -33.36 41.66
CA ASN A 893 -2.91 -34.19 41.93
C ASN A 893 -4.22 -33.58 41.39
N LYS A 894 -4.26 -32.25 41.23
CA LYS A 894 -5.40 -31.52 40.63
C LYS A 894 -5.35 -31.45 39.10
N GLY A 895 -4.24 -31.88 38.47
CA GLY A 895 -4.01 -31.68 37.04
C GLY A 895 -3.76 -30.21 36.65
N GLU A 896 -3.49 -29.34 37.63
CA GLU A 896 -3.25 -27.90 37.44
C GLU A 896 -1.75 -27.55 37.41
N TYR A 897 -0.87 -28.54 37.60
CA TYR A 897 0.57 -28.39 37.46
C TYR A 897 0.91 -28.17 35.98
N LYS A 898 1.43 -26.97 35.65
CA LYS A 898 1.76 -26.55 34.28
C LYS A 898 3.26 -26.34 34.11
N GLU A 899 3.72 -26.49 32.87
CA GLU A 899 5.10 -26.28 32.43
C GLU A 899 5.68 -24.94 32.90
N ALA A 900 4.91 -23.86 32.75
CA ALA A 900 5.32 -22.52 33.19
C ALA A 900 5.62 -22.43 34.70
N TYR A 901 4.88 -23.18 35.53
CA TYR A 901 5.10 -23.21 36.97
C TYR A 901 6.41 -23.95 37.32
N VAL A 902 6.74 -25.02 36.57
CA VAL A 902 8.02 -25.75 36.72
C VAL A 902 9.19 -24.84 36.41
N ILE A 903 9.14 -24.15 35.27
CA ILE A 903 10.19 -23.23 34.83
C ILE A 903 10.38 -22.11 35.86
N GLU A 904 9.31 -21.54 36.39
CA GLU A 904 9.36 -20.48 37.41
C GLU A 904 9.98 -20.96 38.72
N GLN A 905 9.62 -22.15 39.21
CA GLN A 905 10.19 -22.72 40.43
C GLN A 905 11.67 -23.08 40.27
N LYS A 906 12.06 -23.69 39.14
CA LYS A 906 13.48 -24.01 38.86
C LYS A 906 14.32 -22.76 38.67
N LYS A 907 13.75 -21.67 38.12
CA LYS A 907 14.40 -20.36 38.04
C LYS A 907 14.66 -19.76 39.43
N LEU A 908 13.67 -19.79 40.31
CA LEU A 908 13.83 -19.27 41.67
C LEU A 908 14.89 -20.07 42.46
N ALA A 909 14.92 -21.39 42.28
CA ALA A 909 15.95 -22.25 42.87
C ALA A 909 17.35 -21.93 42.33
N LEU A 910 17.49 -21.66 41.02
CA LEU A 910 18.72 -21.21 40.41
C LEU A 910 19.20 -19.87 41.00
N GLU A 911 18.32 -18.87 41.08
CA GLU A 911 18.64 -17.56 41.66
C GLU A 911 19.09 -17.68 43.12
N THR A 912 18.42 -18.53 43.92
CA THR A 912 18.77 -18.76 45.33
C THR A 912 20.13 -19.46 45.48
N SER A 913 20.41 -20.49 44.67
CA SER A 913 21.71 -21.17 44.70
C SER A 913 22.86 -20.27 44.22
N GLN A 914 22.56 -19.33 43.32
CA GLN A 914 23.54 -18.34 42.85
C GLN A 914 23.98 -17.43 43.99
N GLU A 915 23.02 -16.89 44.74
CA GLU A 915 23.32 -16.03 45.88
C GLU A 915 24.18 -16.74 46.93
N ALA A 916 23.89 -18.01 47.23
CA ALA A 916 24.66 -18.80 48.18
C ALA A 916 26.10 -19.07 47.71
N TYR A 917 26.29 -19.37 46.42
CA TYR A 917 27.63 -19.52 45.83
C TYR A 917 28.44 -18.22 45.89
N ASP A 918 27.81 -17.08 45.58
CA ASP A 918 28.49 -15.78 45.59
C ASP A 918 29.00 -15.42 47.00
N VAL A 919 28.23 -15.76 48.04
CA VAL A 919 28.65 -15.62 49.44
C VAL A 919 29.83 -16.55 49.78
N ALA A 920 29.74 -17.84 49.44
CA ALA A 920 30.81 -18.80 49.69
C ALA A 920 32.11 -18.41 48.95
N LYS A 921 31.97 -17.84 47.75
CA LYS A 921 33.08 -17.34 46.95
C LYS A 921 33.79 -16.18 47.64
N ALA A 922 33.06 -15.23 48.20
CA ALA A 922 33.66 -14.12 48.95
C ALA A 922 34.50 -14.61 50.14
N ILE A 923 34.06 -15.69 50.80
CA ILE A 923 34.77 -16.33 51.91
C ILE A 923 36.05 -17.02 51.40
N TYR A 924 35.97 -17.76 50.29
CA TYR A 924 37.13 -18.39 49.65
C TYR A 924 38.18 -17.37 49.20
N ASP A 925 37.75 -16.31 48.51
CA ASP A 925 38.66 -15.24 48.03
C ASP A 925 39.39 -14.59 49.22
N THR A 926 38.69 -14.42 50.35
CA THR A 926 39.28 -13.90 51.59
C THR A 926 40.29 -14.88 52.20
N ALA A 927 39.98 -16.18 52.26
CA ALA A 927 40.88 -17.20 52.79
C ALA A 927 42.13 -17.38 51.90
N LEU A 928 41.97 -17.32 50.57
CA LEU A 928 43.05 -17.39 49.61
C LEU A 928 43.99 -16.19 49.73
N ALA A 929 43.45 -14.98 49.92
CA ALA A 929 44.23 -13.79 50.21
C ALA A 929 45.03 -13.91 51.51
N GLN A 930 44.45 -14.52 52.56
CA GLN A 930 45.16 -14.79 53.82
C GLN A 930 46.33 -15.76 53.62
N VAL A 931 46.16 -16.85 52.88
CA VAL A 931 47.25 -17.80 52.57
C VAL A 931 48.38 -17.12 51.78
N LYS A 932 48.05 -16.29 50.78
CA LYS A 932 49.07 -15.52 50.05
C LYS A 932 49.84 -14.57 50.95
N ALA A 933 49.15 -13.85 51.84
CA ALA A 933 49.80 -12.93 52.77
C ALA A 933 50.76 -13.66 53.73
N VAL A 934 50.37 -14.83 54.22
CA VAL A 934 51.23 -15.68 55.06
C VAL A 934 52.45 -16.17 54.29
N LEU A 935 52.26 -16.72 53.08
CA LEU A 935 53.36 -17.20 52.22
C LEU A 935 54.32 -16.07 51.81
N GLU A 936 53.81 -14.86 51.52
CA GLU A 936 54.63 -13.69 51.22
C GLU A 936 55.42 -13.18 52.42
N THR A 937 54.88 -13.33 53.63
CA THR A 937 55.56 -12.93 54.86
C THR A 937 56.67 -13.90 55.21
N LEU A 938 56.44 -15.22 55.02
CA LEU A 938 57.41 -16.27 55.33
C LEU A 938 58.49 -16.46 54.24
N SER A 939 58.24 -16.01 53.02
CA SER A 939 59.22 -16.06 51.91
C SER A 939 60.18 -14.88 51.87
N LYS A 940 59.85 -13.77 52.55
CA LYS A 940 60.71 -12.59 52.71
C LYS A 940 61.74 -12.86 53.79
#